data_AF-A0A7X4BN76-F1
#
_entry.id   AF-A0A7X4BN76-F1
#
_cell.length_a   1.000
_cell.length_b   1.000
_cell.length_c   1.000
_cell.angle_alpha   90.00
_cell.angle_beta   90.00
_cell.angle_gamma   90.00
#
_symmetry.space_group_name_H-M   'P 1'
#
loop_
_entity.id
_entity.type
_entity.pdbx_description
1 polymer ?
#
loop_
_entity_poly.entity_id
_entity_poly.type
_entity_poly.pdbx_seq_one_letter_code
_entity_poly.pdbx_strand_id
1 'polypeptide(L)'
;MFSSQTVNKRLNITIIVLICVLLLHIGERNLAVSQQAQIAILLPTAASGVSKGDVQYARSVAKRFSRMLGIIGFTADIFEESSLSKARLESCKLIVLPLNATLSTQTTRLLKNFVADGGKLFVTYNLADTVAPLLGLRQTGWLKEGSPGQFTSIQLRAPEIPDIPTSIRQASWNITVAAPTTPQTKIIGYWHNMAGESTGLPALFMGEAGVFFSHIFLPDDILTKTRFLAALLGHLVPEFRQLLAKRAIKTITTVGHAGGLEALASFVQQSGIPEAVDALETGKRLMVKARAAYNTKTYNTAITTARASREAFSKAYFLSHLSLETEGRAVWNHSGLGAYPGDWDRSAKELAAAGVNMILPNMAWAGVAHYSSKVLPQSDTFTQYGDQLAQCVTAAHKHGLEVHVWKITWNLEGAPKEFIEKMREDGRTQVSATGDPLNWLCPSHPKNVQLELESMLEIVTNYDVDGIHLDYIRYPGSHACYCEKCRERFILTTRQQIDEWPKAVLPETGVYSDTYIQWRSQQITRLVRLLHKRLREADPNIKLSVAVFGGYPACVASIGQDWITWAKAGYVDFVCPMNYTEDTNYFTELLANQLALMPKGVAIYPGIGATATNSLLTPDAVIAQIYLSRSLGASGWTIFDYALDISETVLPALGAGVGKSKVQPAH
;
A
#
# COMPACT_ATOMS: atom_id res chain seq x y z
N MET A 1 16.10 20.64 -67.87
CA MET A 1 15.16 20.02 -68.82
C MET A 1 14.30 18.90 -68.25
N PHE A 2 13.59 19.08 -67.12
CA PHE A 2 12.60 18.14 -66.54
C PHE A 2 13.00 16.69 -66.19
N SER A 3 13.10 16.40 -64.88
CA SER A 3 12.38 15.30 -64.19
C SER A 3 13.01 15.00 -62.83
N SER A 4 12.58 15.69 -61.76
CA SER A 4 12.84 15.27 -60.37
C SER A 4 11.79 15.87 -59.44
N GLN A 5 10.51 15.52 -59.62
CA GLN A 5 9.43 15.91 -58.70
C GLN A 5 8.37 14.82 -58.56
N THR A 6 8.74 13.66 -58.01
CA THR A 6 7.73 12.65 -57.63
C THR A 6 8.03 11.88 -56.34
N VAL A 7 9.18 12.09 -55.70
CA VAL A 7 9.52 11.35 -54.46
C VAL A 7 9.17 12.13 -53.18
N ASN A 8 9.07 13.47 -53.21
CA ASN A 8 8.78 14.28 -52.01
C ASN A 8 7.29 14.47 -51.69
N LYS A 9 6.36 14.07 -52.56
CA LYS A 9 4.91 14.19 -52.27
C LYS A 9 4.35 13.01 -51.46
N ARG A 10 4.90 11.79 -51.60
CA ARG A 10 4.40 10.63 -50.84
C ARG A 10 4.82 10.65 -49.37
N LEU A 11 6.03 11.11 -49.05
CA LEU A 11 6.50 11.20 -47.66
C LEU A 11 5.73 12.27 -46.85
N ASN A 12 5.43 13.41 -47.47
CA ASN A 12 4.64 14.47 -46.83
C ASN A 12 3.17 14.08 -46.64
N ILE A 13 2.56 13.30 -47.55
CA ILE A 13 1.18 12.83 -47.37
C ILE A 13 1.10 11.79 -46.24
N THR A 14 2.08 10.89 -46.11
CA THR A 14 2.11 9.92 -45.00
C THR A 14 2.33 10.60 -43.65
N ILE A 15 3.19 11.62 -43.57
CA ILE A 15 3.42 12.38 -42.33
C ILE A 15 2.20 13.26 -41.98
N ILE A 16 1.54 13.88 -42.97
CA ILE A 16 0.34 14.69 -42.74
C ILE A 16 -0.85 13.78 -42.36
N VAL A 17 -0.99 12.58 -42.93
CA VAL A 17 -2.01 11.60 -42.51
C VAL A 17 -1.70 11.04 -41.12
N LEU A 18 -0.42 10.81 -40.77
CA LEU A 18 -0.04 10.38 -39.42
C LEU A 18 -0.29 11.49 -38.37
N ILE A 19 -0.02 12.75 -38.72
CA ILE A 19 -0.29 13.92 -37.86
C ILE A 19 -1.80 14.20 -37.77
N CYS A 20 -2.58 14.01 -38.83
CA CYS A 20 -4.04 14.13 -38.78
C CYS A 20 -4.68 12.96 -38.00
N VAL A 21 -4.16 11.73 -38.10
CA VAL A 21 -4.61 10.59 -37.28
C VAL A 21 -4.19 10.76 -35.82
N LEU A 22 -3.01 11.30 -35.53
CA LEU A 22 -2.62 11.69 -34.17
C LEU A 22 -3.45 12.87 -33.64
N LEU A 23 -3.76 13.88 -34.45
CA LEU A 23 -4.62 15.01 -34.04
C LEU A 23 -6.08 14.61 -33.91
N LEU A 24 -6.56 13.61 -34.67
CA LEU A 24 -7.88 12.99 -34.47
C LEU A 24 -7.88 12.07 -33.25
N HIS A 25 -6.82 11.32 -32.96
CA HIS A 25 -6.70 10.52 -31.72
C HIS A 25 -6.42 11.37 -30.45
N ILE A 26 -5.84 12.56 -30.59
CA ILE A 26 -5.65 13.54 -29.51
C ILE A 26 -6.92 14.40 -29.37
N GLY A 27 -7.62 14.70 -30.47
CA GLY A 27 -8.85 15.48 -30.52
C GLY A 27 -10.10 14.73 -30.07
N GLU A 28 -10.18 13.41 -30.29
CA GLU A 28 -11.29 12.57 -29.80
C GLU A 28 -11.14 12.14 -28.34
N ARG A 29 -9.98 12.41 -27.71
CA ARG A 29 -9.76 12.13 -26.28
C ARG A 29 -10.15 13.26 -25.32
N ASN A 30 -10.60 14.43 -25.79
CA ASN A 30 -10.92 15.55 -24.89
C ASN A 30 -12.06 16.46 -25.37
N LEU A 31 -13.16 15.87 -25.86
CA LEU A 31 -14.46 16.55 -25.94
C LEU A 31 -15.58 15.67 -25.35
N ALA A 32 -15.29 15.00 -24.23
CA ALA A 32 -16.33 14.75 -23.26
C ALA A 32 -16.51 16.07 -22.50
N VAL A 33 -17.67 16.72 -22.62
CA VAL A 33 -18.11 17.67 -21.60
C VAL A 33 -17.90 16.95 -20.27
N SER A 34 -16.94 17.39 -19.44
CA SER A 34 -16.63 16.67 -18.21
C SER A 34 -17.88 16.72 -17.34
N GLN A 35 -18.63 15.63 -17.32
CA GLN A 35 -19.85 15.56 -16.52
C GLN A 35 -19.40 15.67 -15.07
N GLN A 36 -19.74 16.78 -14.45
CA GLN A 36 -19.28 17.10 -13.12
C GLN A 36 -19.74 16.02 -12.13
N ALA A 37 -18.84 15.56 -11.27
CA ALA A 37 -19.09 14.41 -10.41
C ALA A 37 -20.24 14.70 -9.41
N GLN A 38 -21.02 13.66 -9.08
CA GLN A 38 -22.10 13.78 -8.08
C GLN A 38 -21.56 13.84 -6.63
N ILE A 39 -20.26 13.62 -6.45
CA ILE A 39 -19.57 13.66 -5.16
C ILE A 39 -18.39 14.63 -5.28
N ALA A 40 -18.23 15.50 -4.29
CA ALA A 40 -17.07 16.37 -4.17
C ALA A 40 -16.32 16.14 -2.85
N ILE A 41 -15.00 16.26 -2.86
CA ILE A 41 -14.15 16.26 -1.66
C ILE A 41 -13.52 17.64 -1.52
N LEU A 42 -13.85 18.33 -0.43
CA LEU A 42 -13.48 19.72 -0.20
C LEU A 42 -12.29 19.82 0.77
N LEU A 43 -11.09 19.99 0.23
CA LEU A 43 -9.86 20.06 1.02
C LEU A 43 -9.76 21.36 1.84
N PRO A 44 -9.19 21.32 3.06
CA PRO A 44 -8.88 22.52 3.82
C PRO A 44 -7.83 23.37 3.11
N THR A 45 -7.87 24.69 3.32
CA THR A 45 -6.87 25.62 2.77
C THR A 45 -5.92 26.10 3.86
N ALA A 46 -4.66 26.33 3.50
CA ALA A 46 -3.68 26.94 4.42
C ALA A 46 -4.10 28.35 4.88
N ALA A 47 -4.92 29.04 4.08
CA ALA A 47 -5.50 30.34 4.39
C ALA A 47 -6.49 30.31 5.58
N SER A 48 -7.01 29.12 5.94
CA SER A 48 -7.96 28.93 7.05
C SER A 48 -7.26 28.70 8.41
N GLY A 49 -5.95 28.95 8.52
CA GLY A 49 -5.17 28.75 9.73
C GLY A 49 -4.71 27.30 9.95
N VAL A 50 -4.81 26.45 8.93
CA VAL A 50 -4.45 25.02 8.96
C VAL A 50 -2.99 24.84 8.53
N SER A 51 -2.23 23.96 9.21
CA SER A 51 -0.82 23.74 8.89
C SER A 51 -0.63 23.09 7.50
N LYS A 52 0.52 23.33 6.86
CA LYS A 52 0.86 22.66 5.58
C LYS A 52 0.84 21.13 5.70
N GLY A 53 1.25 20.60 6.86
CA GLY A 53 1.22 19.17 7.18
C GLY A 53 -0.20 18.62 7.18
N ASP A 54 -1.13 19.31 7.82
CA ASP A 54 -2.54 18.90 7.87
C ASP A 54 -3.22 18.96 6.50
N VAL A 55 -2.90 19.96 5.68
CA VAL A 55 -3.39 20.03 4.29
C VAL A 55 -2.88 18.84 3.48
N GLN A 56 -1.60 18.49 3.62
CA GLN A 56 -1.04 17.31 2.94
C GLN A 56 -1.64 16.01 3.45
N TYR A 57 -1.93 15.92 4.75
CA TYR A 57 -2.61 14.77 5.34
C TYR A 57 -4.06 14.65 4.84
N ALA A 58 -4.80 15.76 4.74
CA ALA A 58 -6.14 15.80 4.16
C ALA A 58 -6.16 15.33 2.70
N ARG A 59 -5.13 15.65 1.90
CA ARG A 59 -4.97 15.10 0.54
C ARG A 59 -4.79 13.59 0.54
N SER A 60 -4.04 13.03 1.50
CA SER A 60 -3.90 11.58 1.66
C SER A 60 -5.22 10.90 2.00
N VAL A 61 -6.00 11.49 2.93
CA VAL A 61 -7.34 11.02 3.29
C VAL A 61 -8.29 11.10 2.08
N ALA A 62 -8.26 12.20 1.34
CA ALA A 62 -9.07 12.39 0.13
C ALA A 62 -8.73 11.35 -0.95
N LYS A 63 -7.45 11.05 -1.16
CA LYS A 63 -7.02 9.99 -2.09
C LYS A 63 -7.57 8.63 -1.67
N ARG A 64 -7.53 8.30 -0.38
CA ARG A 64 -8.08 7.04 0.16
C ARG A 64 -9.60 6.98 -0.05
N PHE A 65 -10.32 8.05 0.27
CA PHE A 65 -11.77 8.11 0.08
C PHE A 65 -12.15 8.00 -1.41
N SER A 66 -11.46 8.74 -2.29
CA SER A 66 -11.65 8.67 -3.75
C SER A 66 -11.39 7.27 -4.30
N ARG A 67 -10.40 6.56 -3.76
CA ARG A 67 -10.13 5.16 -4.12
C ARG A 67 -11.30 4.26 -3.73
N MET A 68 -11.81 4.38 -2.51
CA MET A 68 -12.98 3.61 -2.04
C MET A 68 -14.20 3.88 -2.93
N LEU A 69 -14.46 5.15 -3.28
CA LEU A 69 -15.51 5.54 -4.23
C LEU A 69 -15.34 4.87 -5.59
N GLY A 70 -14.11 4.84 -6.13
CA GLY A 70 -13.80 4.19 -7.40
C GLY A 70 -14.11 2.69 -7.41
N ILE A 71 -13.86 1.99 -6.30
CA ILE A 71 -14.21 0.57 -6.15
C ILE A 71 -15.73 0.37 -6.36
N ILE A 72 -16.53 1.23 -5.72
CA ILE A 72 -18.00 1.17 -5.76
C ILE A 72 -18.63 1.96 -6.93
N GLY A 73 -17.80 2.44 -7.87
CA GLY A 73 -18.25 2.95 -9.17
C GLY A 73 -18.56 4.45 -9.21
N PHE A 74 -18.07 5.22 -8.23
CA PHE A 74 -18.17 6.68 -8.20
C PHE A 74 -16.81 7.34 -8.47
N THR A 75 -16.84 8.51 -9.07
CA THR A 75 -15.73 9.47 -9.09
C THR A 75 -16.04 10.61 -8.13
N ALA A 76 -15.02 11.34 -7.70
CA ALA A 76 -15.19 12.56 -6.93
C ALA A 76 -14.33 13.69 -7.47
N ASP A 77 -14.91 14.88 -7.53
CA ASP A 77 -14.16 16.10 -7.80
C ASP A 77 -13.43 16.52 -6.53
N ILE A 78 -12.11 16.73 -6.60
CA ILE A 78 -11.29 17.12 -5.44
C ILE A 78 -10.78 18.53 -5.65
N PHE A 79 -11.12 19.44 -4.75
CA PHE A 79 -10.68 20.82 -4.80
C PHE A 79 -10.65 21.46 -3.41
N GLU A 80 -9.96 22.59 -3.32
CA GLU A 80 -9.85 23.36 -2.08
C GLU A 80 -11.13 24.14 -1.78
N GLU A 81 -11.43 24.33 -0.49
CA GLU A 81 -12.65 25.01 -0.05
C GLU A 81 -12.80 26.44 -0.58
N SER A 82 -11.69 27.15 -0.79
CA SER A 82 -11.66 28.50 -1.37
C SER A 82 -12.17 28.56 -2.80
N SER A 83 -12.17 27.42 -3.51
CA SER A 83 -12.64 27.31 -4.89
C SER A 83 -14.11 26.90 -5.00
N LEU A 84 -14.81 26.72 -3.88
CA LEU A 84 -16.22 26.34 -3.89
C LEU A 84 -17.09 27.46 -4.48
N SER A 85 -17.98 27.09 -5.40
CA SER A 85 -18.90 28.01 -6.06
C SER A 85 -20.23 27.34 -6.34
N LYS A 86 -21.27 28.12 -6.64
CA LYS A 86 -22.61 27.60 -6.97
C LYS A 86 -22.58 26.70 -8.22
N ALA A 87 -21.82 27.09 -9.25
CA ALA A 87 -21.65 26.29 -10.47
C ALA A 87 -21.09 24.90 -10.14
N ARG A 88 -20.12 24.82 -9.22
CA ARG A 88 -19.55 23.53 -8.78
C ARG A 88 -20.51 22.68 -7.94
N LEU A 89 -21.66 23.18 -7.54
CA LEU A 89 -22.64 22.46 -6.73
C LEU A 89 -23.83 21.95 -7.54
N GLU A 90 -23.98 22.34 -8.81
CA GLU A 90 -25.19 22.08 -9.61
C GLU A 90 -25.51 20.58 -9.77
N SER A 91 -24.49 19.73 -10.01
CA SER A 91 -24.65 18.27 -10.14
C SER A 91 -24.33 17.51 -8.85
N CYS A 92 -23.80 18.20 -7.83
CA CYS A 92 -23.30 17.58 -6.61
C CYS A 92 -24.47 17.11 -5.73
N LYS A 93 -24.35 15.92 -5.16
CA LYS A 93 -25.32 15.34 -4.22
C LYS A 93 -24.71 15.10 -2.84
N LEU A 94 -23.39 14.94 -2.77
CA LEU A 94 -22.65 14.71 -1.53
C LEU A 94 -21.34 15.52 -1.52
N ILE A 95 -21.07 16.22 -0.42
CA ILE A 95 -19.77 16.86 -0.16
C ILE A 95 -19.09 16.18 1.01
N VAL A 96 -17.84 15.78 0.82
CA VAL A 96 -16.97 15.21 1.84
C VAL A 96 -16.05 16.31 2.37
N LEU A 97 -15.99 16.45 3.69
CA LEU A 97 -15.14 17.39 4.40
C LEU A 97 -14.09 16.60 5.21
N PRO A 98 -12.91 16.33 4.64
CA PRO A 98 -11.81 15.70 5.35
C PRO A 98 -11.01 16.73 6.15
N LEU A 99 -11.05 16.63 7.48
CA LEU A 99 -10.21 17.43 8.38
C LEU A 99 -10.45 18.95 8.33
N ASN A 100 -11.60 19.42 7.81
CA ASN A 100 -11.92 20.86 7.78
C ASN A 100 -12.27 21.39 9.18
N ALA A 101 -11.28 21.87 9.94
CA ALA A 101 -11.48 22.46 11.26
C ALA A 101 -12.17 23.83 11.22
N THR A 102 -11.89 24.61 10.18
CA THR A 102 -12.40 25.96 9.95
C THR A 102 -12.80 26.08 8.49
N LEU A 103 -13.81 26.90 8.21
CA LEU A 103 -14.30 27.18 6.86
C LEU A 103 -14.57 28.68 6.72
N SER A 104 -14.39 29.21 5.51
CA SER A 104 -14.70 30.62 5.25
C SER A 104 -16.21 30.89 5.36
N THR A 105 -16.60 32.13 5.68
CA THR A 105 -18.02 32.53 5.72
C THR A 105 -18.75 32.27 4.40
N GLN A 106 -18.05 32.45 3.27
CA GLN A 106 -18.59 32.13 1.95
C GLN A 106 -18.81 30.63 1.79
N THR A 107 -17.82 29.80 2.13
CA THR A 107 -17.93 28.33 2.09
C THR A 107 -19.10 27.86 2.95
N THR A 108 -19.18 28.32 4.20
CA THR A 108 -20.28 27.97 5.12
C THR A 108 -21.64 28.32 4.54
N ARG A 109 -21.79 29.51 3.95
CA ARG A 109 -23.06 29.93 3.32
C ARG A 109 -23.45 29.01 2.16
N LEU A 110 -22.49 28.65 1.31
CA LEU A 110 -22.72 27.73 0.19
C LEU A 110 -23.10 26.33 0.68
N LEU A 111 -22.43 25.80 1.69
CA LEU A 111 -22.77 24.50 2.29
C LEU A 111 -24.16 24.51 2.93
N LYS A 112 -24.54 25.59 3.61
CA LYS A 112 -25.88 25.74 4.19
C LYS A 112 -26.96 25.69 3.11
N ASN A 113 -26.77 26.42 2.02
CA ASN A 113 -27.70 26.39 0.88
C ASN A 113 -27.75 25.01 0.23
N PHE A 114 -26.59 24.40 0.02
CA PHE A 114 -26.50 23.05 -0.53
C PHE A 114 -27.27 22.00 0.29
N VAL A 115 -27.15 22.04 1.62
CA VAL A 115 -27.90 21.16 2.53
C VAL A 115 -29.40 21.47 2.47
N ALA A 116 -29.78 22.76 2.45
CA ALA A 116 -31.18 23.17 2.31
C ALA A 116 -31.81 22.69 0.99
N ASP A 117 -31.02 22.62 -0.07
CA ASP A 117 -31.43 22.09 -1.39
C ASP A 117 -31.40 20.54 -1.45
N GLY A 118 -31.20 19.87 -0.30
CA GLY A 118 -31.26 18.41 -0.16
C GLY A 118 -29.90 17.69 -0.29
N GLY A 119 -28.82 18.45 -0.53
CA GLY A 119 -27.46 17.93 -0.56
C GLY A 119 -27.01 17.35 0.78
N LYS A 120 -26.08 16.39 0.74
CA LYS A 120 -25.60 15.67 1.93
C LYS A 120 -24.14 15.98 2.25
N LEU A 121 -23.79 16.01 3.53
CA LEU A 121 -22.41 16.18 3.99
C LEU A 121 -21.86 14.86 4.56
N PHE A 122 -20.57 14.60 4.32
CA PHE A 122 -19.81 13.56 5.02
C PHE A 122 -18.60 14.23 5.67
N VAL A 123 -18.67 14.46 6.98
CA VAL A 123 -17.62 15.14 7.74
C VAL A 123 -16.78 14.11 8.49
N THR A 124 -15.46 14.25 8.44
CA THR A 124 -14.54 13.32 9.13
C THR A 124 -13.55 14.06 10.03
N TYR A 125 -13.39 13.53 11.24
CA TYR A 125 -12.51 13.99 12.32
C TYR A 125 -12.80 15.40 12.84
N ASN A 126 -12.51 16.44 12.07
CA ASN A 126 -12.74 17.81 12.52
C ASN A 126 -14.20 18.21 12.28
N LEU A 127 -14.88 18.68 13.33
CA LEU A 127 -16.27 19.12 13.26
C LEU A 127 -16.35 20.63 13.50
N ALA A 128 -16.14 21.41 12.43
CA ALA A 128 -16.21 22.87 12.50
C ALA A 128 -17.54 23.37 13.12
N ASP A 129 -17.49 24.36 14.00
CA ASP A 129 -18.67 24.94 14.67
C ASP A 129 -19.71 25.50 13.69
N THR A 130 -19.29 25.86 12.48
CA THR A 130 -20.18 26.35 11.41
C THR A 130 -20.88 25.22 10.64
N VAL A 131 -20.39 23.98 10.74
CA VAL A 131 -20.92 22.79 10.06
C VAL A 131 -21.67 21.88 11.04
N ALA A 132 -21.23 21.79 12.30
CA ALA A 132 -21.85 20.94 13.31
C ALA A 132 -23.37 21.14 13.41
N PRO A 133 -23.91 22.38 13.44
CA PRO A 133 -25.35 22.62 13.49
C PRO A 133 -26.10 22.12 12.25
N LEU A 134 -25.46 22.11 11.07
CA LEU A 134 -26.07 21.56 9.85
C LEU A 134 -26.34 20.06 10.01
N LEU A 135 -25.50 19.34 10.76
CA LEU A 135 -25.66 17.91 11.06
C LEU A 135 -26.48 17.64 12.33
N GLY A 136 -27.00 18.67 12.99
CA GLY A 136 -27.66 18.52 14.30
C GLY A 136 -26.71 18.01 15.39
N LEU A 137 -25.46 18.47 15.37
CA LEU A 137 -24.40 18.08 16.28
C LEU A 137 -23.75 19.30 16.94
N ARG A 138 -23.05 19.04 18.04
CA ARG A 138 -22.01 19.93 18.59
C ARG A 138 -20.78 19.11 18.95
N GLN A 139 -19.60 19.67 18.74
CA GLN A 139 -18.38 19.10 19.29
C GLN A 139 -18.35 19.34 20.81
N THR A 140 -17.99 18.32 21.58
CA THR A 140 -17.93 18.38 23.05
C THR A 140 -16.53 18.13 23.60
N GLY A 141 -15.60 17.64 22.78
CA GLY A 141 -14.21 17.47 23.19
C GLY A 141 -13.35 16.76 22.16
N TRP A 142 -12.11 16.48 22.55
CA TRP A 142 -11.15 15.68 21.81
C TRP A 142 -10.46 14.75 22.80
N LEU A 143 -10.29 13.48 22.43
CA LEU A 143 -9.70 12.47 23.30
C LEU A 143 -8.55 11.78 22.59
N LYS A 144 -7.39 11.73 23.24
CA LYS A 144 -6.32 10.79 22.91
C LYS A 144 -6.62 9.46 23.57
N GLU A 145 -6.20 8.36 22.96
CA GLU A 145 -6.28 7.05 23.61
C GLU A 145 -5.50 7.06 24.94
N GLY A 146 -6.08 6.48 25.98
CA GLY A 146 -5.47 6.29 27.30
C GLY A 146 -4.60 5.04 27.38
N SER A 147 -4.85 4.06 26.50
CA SER A 147 -4.03 2.86 26.33
C SER A 147 -4.07 2.39 24.87
N PRO A 148 -2.99 1.74 24.38
CA PRO A 148 -2.95 1.21 23.01
C PRO A 148 -4.16 0.32 22.70
N GLY A 149 -4.87 0.63 21.62
CA GLY A 149 -6.00 -0.17 21.16
C GLY A 149 -7.33 0.14 21.86
N GLN A 150 -7.43 1.27 22.57
CA GLN A 150 -8.71 1.76 23.08
C GLN A 150 -9.75 1.97 21.96
N PHE A 151 -9.31 2.43 20.79
CA PHE A 151 -10.15 2.62 19.61
C PHE A 151 -9.69 1.67 18.49
N THR A 152 -10.18 0.44 18.50
CA THR A 152 -9.74 -0.62 17.56
C THR A 152 -10.80 -0.98 16.52
N SER A 153 -12.08 -0.87 16.88
CA SER A 153 -13.19 -1.16 15.97
C SER A 153 -14.39 -0.29 16.26
N ILE A 154 -15.31 -0.24 15.31
CA ILE A 154 -16.58 0.45 15.42
C ILE A 154 -17.69 -0.58 15.22
N GLN A 155 -18.55 -0.74 16.23
CA GLN A 155 -19.76 -1.55 16.14
C GLN A 155 -20.89 -0.67 15.62
N LEU A 156 -21.46 -1.05 14.49
CA LEU A 156 -22.49 -0.30 13.77
C LEU A 156 -23.89 -0.72 14.24
N ARG A 157 -24.75 0.26 14.48
CA ARG A 157 -26.12 0.10 14.97
C ARG A 157 -27.08 0.95 14.12
N ALA A 158 -27.34 0.48 12.91
CA ALA A 158 -28.28 1.13 11.98
C ALA A 158 -29.02 0.10 11.11
N PRO A 159 -29.94 -0.71 11.69
CA PRO A 159 -30.69 -1.71 10.94
C PRO A 159 -31.54 -1.13 9.81
N GLU A 160 -31.84 0.17 9.84
CA GLU A 160 -32.54 0.89 8.77
C GLU A 160 -31.69 1.10 7.50
N ILE A 161 -30.37 0.85 7.57
CA ILE A 161 -29.44 0.95 6.44
C ILE A 161 -29.21 -0.47 5.90
N PRO A 162 -29.81 -0.83 4.76
CA PRO A 162 -29.64 -2.16 4.17
C PRO A 162 -28.16 -2.43 3.87
N ASP A 163 -27.72 -3.66 4.14
CA ASP A 163 -26.38 -4.16 3.86
C ASP A 163 -25.23 -3.46 4.62
N ILE A 164 -25.54 -2.65 5.64
CA ILE A 164 -24.51 -2.08 6.51
C ILE A 164 -23.76 -3.21 7.24
N PRO A 165 -22.42 -3.19 7.28
CA PRO A 165 -21.66 -4.14 8.11
C PRO A 165 -22.05 -4.03 9.59
N THR A 166 -21.89 -5.12 10.34
CA THR A 166 -22.09 -5.10 11.80
C THR A 166 -20.96 -4.39 12.51
N SER A 167 -19.74 -4.48 11.99
CA SER A 167 -18.57 -3.78 12.50
C SER A 167 -17.61 -3.38 11.37
N ILE A 168 -16.74 -2.43 11.66
CA ILE A 168 -15.57 -2.07 10.87
C ILE A 168 -14.36 -1.97 11.80
N ARG A 169 -13.21 -2.52 11.41
CA ARG A 169 -11.96 -2.23 12.14
C ARG A 169 -11.50 -0.82 11.85
N GLN A 170 -10.85 -0.21 12.82
CA GLN A 170 -10.36 1.16 12.75
C GLN A 170 -9.42 1.40 13.93
N ALA A 171 -8.11 1.19 13.72
CA ALA A 171 -7.10 1.38 14.76
C ALA A 171 -6.71 2.86 14.91
N SER A 172 -7.47 3.62 15.71
CA SER A 172 -7.27 5.06 15.91
C SER A 172 -6.61 5.36 17.26
N TRP A 173 -5.79 6.41 17.31
CA TRP A 173 -5.07 6.83 18.52
C TRP A 173 -5.67 8.09 19.18
N ASN A 174 -6.69 8.68 18.55
CA ASN A 174 -7.47 9.77 19.09
C ASN A 174 -8.83 9.85 18.38
N ILE A 175 -9.77 10.62 18.93
CA ILE A 175 -11.10 10.87 18.35
C ILE A 175 -11.60 12.27 18.69
N THR A 176 -12.47 12.80 17.84
CA THR A 176 -13.30 13.97 18.16
C THR A 176 -14.61 13.53 18.82
N VAL A 177 -14.92 14.06 19.99
CA VAL A 177 -16.15 13.74 20.71
C VAL A 177 -17.23 14.74 20.34
N ALA A 178 -18.40 14.24 19.97
CA ALA A 178 -19.56 15.05 19.62
C ALA A 178 -20.83 14.53 20.30
N ALA A 179 -21.85 15.36 20.35
CA ALA A 179 -23.17 15.01 20.87
C ALA A 179 -24.28 15.50 19.92
N PRO A 180 -25.37 14.71 19.73
CA PRO A 180 -26.57 15.19 19.07
C PRO A 180 -27.15 16.41 19.79
N THR A 181 -27.57 17.40 19.00
CA THR A 181 -28.34 18.57 19.47
C THR A 181 -29.81 18.49 19.04
N THR A 182 -30.17 17.47 18.24
CA THR A 182 -31.53 17.23 17.76
C THR A 182 -31.91 15.77 17.95
N PRO A 183 -33.20 15.44 18.18
CA PRO A 183 -33.67 14.05 18.22
C PRO A 183 -33.49 13.28 16.90
N GLN A 184 -33.39 13.99 15.77
CA GLN A 184 -33.28 13.42 14.43
C GLN A 184 -31.87 12.89 14.13
N THR A 185 -30.84 13.44 14.79
CA THR A 185 -29.45 12.99 14.63
C THR A 185 -29.19 11.80 15.55
N LYS A 186 -29.00 10.62 14.97
CA LYS A 186 -28.75 9.37 15.68
C LYS A 186 -27.27 9.03 15.73
N ILE A 187 -26.85 8.33 16.79
CA ILE A 187 -25.57 7.62 16.82
C ILE A 187 -25.77 6.27 16.15
N ILE A 188 -25.00 6.01 15.10
CA ILE A 188 -25.08 4.77 14.30
C ILE A 188 -23.87 3.86 14.50
N GLY A 189 -22.91 4.25 15.32
CA GLY A 189 -21.77 3.40 15.64
C GLY A 189 -21.02 3.84 16.89
N TYR A 190 -20.45 2.88 17.60
CA TYR A 190 -19.70 3.09 18.84
C TYR A 190 -18.30 2.49 18.74
N TRP A 191 -17.33 3.16 19.37
CA TRP A 191 -15.96 2.66 19.48
C TRP A 191 -15.87 1.49 20.46
N HIS A 192 -15.12 0.47 20.07
CA HIS A 192 -14.78 -0.69 20.87
C HIS A 192 -13.26 -0.87 20.94
N ASN A 193 -12.79 -1.36 22.10
CA ASN A 193 -11.39 -1.62 22.36
C ASN A 193 -10.92 -2.95 21.72
N MET A 194 -9.64 -3.29 21.89
CA MET A 194 -9.04 -4.52 21.37
C MET A 194 -9.66 -5.80 21.92
N ALA A 195 -10.22 -5.76 23.14
CA ALA A 195 -10.96 -6.87 23.74
C ALA A 195 -12.41 -6.98 23.20
N GLY A 196 -12.83 -6.07 22.32
CA GLY A 196 -14.19 -6.02 21.77
C GLY A 196 -15.21 -5.37 22.70
N GLU A 197 -14.78 -4.74 23.79
CA GLU A 197 -15.65 -4.09 24.76
C GLU A 197 -16.00 -2.66 24.30
N SER A 198 -17.23 -2.22 24.55
CA SER A 198 -17.65 -0.86 24.21
C SER A 198 -16.94 0.16 25.08
N THR A 199 -16.41 1.21 24.46
CA THR A 199 -15.86 2.38 25.18
C THR A 199 -16.95 3.35 25.65
N GLY A 200 -18.21 3.14 25.21
CA GLY A 200 -19.31 4.09 25.39
C GLY A 200 -19.23 5.33 24.51
N LEU A 201 -18.11 5.54 23.78
CA LEU A 201 -17.88 6.72 22.96
C LEU A 201 -18.46 6.53 21.55
N PRO A 202 -19.30 7.45 21.07
CA PRO A 202 -19.81 7.41 19.71
C PRO A 202 -18.70 7.57 18.67
N ALA A 203 -18.80 6.80 17.59
CA ALA A 203 -17.90 6.89 16.44
C ALA A 203 -18.57 7.56 15.24
N LEU A 204 -19.82 7.22 14.97
CA LEU A 204 -20.56 7.66 13.78
C LEU A 204 -21.91 8.23 14.16
N PHE A 205 -22.24 9.35 13.54
CA PHE A 205 -23.50 10.06 13.71
C PHE A 205 -24.15 10.27 12.35
N MET A 206 -25.48 10.14 12.30
CA MET A 206 -26.25 10.34 11.08
C MET A 206 -27.48 11.17 11.38
N GLY A 207 -27.63 12.28 10.65
CA GLY A 207 -28.84 13.10 10.62
C GLY A 207 -29.31 13.29 9.18
N GLU A 208 -30.37 14.07 8.99
CA GLU A 208 -30.95 14.29 7.65
C GLU A 208 -29.97 14.95 6.67
N ALA A 209 -29.12 15.85 7.16
CA ALA A 209 -28.15 16.58 6.36
C ALA A 209 -26.88 15.77 6.03
N GLY A 210 -26.65 14.62 6.66
CA GLY A 210 -25.43 13.86 6.42
C GLY A 210 -24.90 13.09 7.63
N VAL A 211 -23.60 12.80 7.56
CA VAL A 211 -22.88 11.96 8.52
C VAL A 211 -21.66 12.67 9.06
N PHE A 212 -21.41 12.43 10.35
CA PHE A 212 -20.12 12.75 10.98
C PHE A 212 -19.45 11.47 11.44
N PHE A 213 -18.19 11.29 11.06
CA PHE A 213 -17.29 10.27 11.60
C PHE A 213 -16.28 10.96 12.52
N SER A 214 -16.20 10.51 13.77
CA SER A 214 -15.32 11.06 14.82
C SER A 214 -13.82 10.95 14.51
N HIS A 215 -13.46 10.24 13.44
CA HIS A 215 -12.10 10.08 12.95
C HIS A 215 -12.05 10.15 11.42
N ILE A 216 -10.86 9.95 10.84
CA ILE A 216 -10.67 9.73 9.41
C ILE A 216 -10.61 8.23 9.09
N PHE A 217 -10.91 7.87 7.83
CA PHE A 217 -10.69 6.51 7.35
C PHE A 217 -9.20 6.19 7.35
N LEU A 218 -8.79 5.16 8.08
CA LEU A 218 -7.45 4.59 8.06
C LEU A 218 -7.39 3.40 7.06
N PRO A 219 -6.20 2.98 6.61
CA PRO A 219 -6.07 2.00 5.52
C PRO A 219 -6.41 0.56 5.90
N ASP A 220 -6.55 0.25 7.20
CA ASP A 220 -7.01 -1.04 7.70
C ASP A 220 -8.46 -1.33 7.27
N ASP A 221 -8.81 -2.61 7.10
CA ASP A 221 -10.17 -3.11 6.81
C ASP A 221 -10.91 -2.36 5.69
N ILE A 222 -10.14 -1.96 4.67
CA ILE A 222 -10.61 -1.09 3.59
C ILE A 222 -11.76 -1.70 2.80
N LEU A 223 -11.82 -3.04 2.67
CA LEU A 223 -12.90 -3.74 1.97
C LEU A 223 -14.23 -3.61 2.73
N THR A 224 -14.23 -3.82 4.04
CA THR A 224 -15.45 -3.65 4.87
C THR A 224 -15.83 -2.19 4.98
N LYS A 225 -14.86 -1.27 5.13
CA LYS A 225 -15.11 0.19 5.06
C LYS A 225 -15.73 0.62 3.74
N THR A 226 -15.32 0.00 2.62
CA THR A 226 -15.90 0.27 1.30
C THR A 226 -17.34 -0.25 1.19
N ARG A 227 -17.65 -1.41 1.80
CA ARG A 227 -19.02 -1.94 1.92
C ARG A 227 -19.90 -1.01 2.78
N PHE A 228 -19.38 -0.58 3.92
CA PHE A 228 -20.01 0.42 4.78
C PHE A 228 -20.31 1.71 4.00
N LEU A 229 -19.32 2.23 3.27
CA LEU A 229 -19.49 3.43 2.47
C LEU A 229 -20.59 3.25 1.41
N ALA A 230 -20.60 2.14 0.67
CA ALA A 230 -21.67 1.87 -0.31
C ALA A 230 -23.08 1.84 0.32
N ALA A 231 -23.24 1.13 1.43
CA ALA A 231 -24.52 1.03 2.16
C ALA A 231 -24.99 2.40 2.65
N LEU A 232 -24.08 3.16 3.27
CA LEU A 232 -24.35 4.49 3.80
C LEU A 232 -24.70 5.48 2.69
N LEU A 233 -23.93 5.52 1.61
CA LEU A 233 -24.19 6.42 0.47
C LEU A 233 -25.52 6.10 -0.22
N GLY A 234 -25.82 4.82 -0.43
CA GLY A 234 -27.11 4.39 -0.98
C GLY A 234 -28.29 4.68 -0.06
N HIS A 235 -28.07 4.89 1.25
CA HIS A 235 -29.09 5.34 2.18
C HIS A 235 -29.24 6.87 2.16
N LEU A 236 -28.13 7.62 2.24
CA LEU A 236 -28.13 9.08 2.25
C LEU A 236 -28.65 9.70 0.95
N VAL A 237 -28.30 9.08 -0.19
CA VAL A 237 -28.68 9.52 -1.54
C VAL A 237 -29.29 8.31 -2.27
N PRO A 238 -30.62 8.08 -2.17
CA PRO A 238 -31.25 6.87 -2.71
C PRO A 238 -31.01 6.62 -4.21
N GLU A 239 -30.82 7.69 -5.00
CA GLU A 239 -30.45 7.63 -6.42
C GLU A 239 -29.16 6.81 -6.67
N PHE A 240 -28.23 6.83 -5.71
CA PHE A 240 -26.96 6.11 -5.80
C PHE A 240 -27.14 4.59 -5.79
N ARG A 241 -28.27 4.05 -5.28
CA ARG A 241 -28.51 2.60 -5.24
C ARG A 241 -28.50 1.95 -6.63
N GLN A 242 -29.07 2.63 -7.63
CA GLN A 242 -29.07 2.12 -9.00
C GLN A 242 -27.65 2.05 -9.56
N LEU A 243 -26.82 3.06 -9.29
CA LEU A 243 -25.42 3.11 -9.75
C LEU A 243 -24.58 2.04 -9.06
N LEU A 244 -24.73 1.89 -7.74
CA LEU A 244 -24.10 0.84 -6.94
C LEU A 244 -24.47 -0.56 -7.45
N ALA A 245 -25.76 -0.82 -7.68
CA ALA A 245 -26.22 -2.11 -8.20
C ALA A 245 -25.69 -2.39 -9.61
N LYS A 246 -25.67 -1.37 -10.49
CA LYS A 246 -25.11 -1.48 -11.84
C LYS A 246 -23.61 -1.81 -11.78
N ARG A 247 -22.86 -1.14 -10.90
CA ARG A 247 -21.44 -1.41 -10.67
C ARG A 247 -21.23 -2.85 -10.18
N ALA A 248 -21.95 -3.25 -9.14
CA ALA A 248 -21.84 -4.60 -8.56
C ALA A 248 -22.07 -5.69 -9.63
N ILE A 249 -23.09 -5.55 -10.47
CA ILE A 249 -23.37 -6.47 -11.59
C ILE A 249 -22.25 -6.47 -12.63
N LYS A 250 -21.74 -5.30 -13.01
CA LYS A 250 -20.65 -5.18 -13.99
C LYS A 250 -19.38 -5.90 -13.54
N THR A 251 -19.11 -5.92 -12.23
CA THR A 251 -17.88 -6.50 -11.66
C THR A 251 -18.01 -7.97 -11.21
N ILE A 252 -19.18 -8.60 -11.38
CA ILE A 252 -19.42 -9.99 -10.96
C ILE A 252 -18.36 -10.94 -11.55
N THR A 253 -18.04 -10.76 -12.83
CA THR A 253 -17.16 -11.67 -13.58
C THR A 253 -15.71 -11.17 -13.64
N THR A 254 -15.38 -10.10 -12.92
CA THR A 254 -14.01 -9.59 -12.80
C THR A 254 -13.32 -10.33 -11.67
N VAL A 255 -12.72 -11.46 -11.99
CA VAL A 255 -12.08 -12.37 -11.03
C VAL A 255 -10.68 -12.74 -11.51
N GLY A 256 -9.67 -12.34 -10.73
CA GLY A 256 -8.26 -12.65 -10.98
C GLY A 256 -7.80 -12.28 -12.40
N HIS A 257 -7.09 -13.21 -13.06
CA HIS A 257 -6.59 -13.00 -14.43
C HIS A 257 -7.65 -13.31 -15.52
N ALA A 258 -8.83 -13.81 -15.16
CA ALA A 258 -9.82 -14.21 -16.14
C ALA A 258 -10.49 -12.99 -16.79
N GLY A 259 -10.46 -12.91 -18.12
CA GLY A 259 -11.07 -11.83 -18.91
C GLY A 259 -12.59 -11.84 -19.00
N GLY A 260 -13.30 -12.51 -18.07
CA GLY A 260 -14.75 -12.66 -18.07
C GLY A 260 -15.22 -14.07 -17.71
N LEU A 261 -16.53 -14.30 -17.81
CA LEU A 261 -17.16 -15.57 -17.39
C LEU A 261 -16.69 -16.76 -18.22
N GLU A 262 -16.51 -16.60 -19.53
CA GLU A 262 -16.06 -17.69 -20.42
C GLU A 262 -14.64 -18.12 -20.08
N ALA A 263 -13.71 -17.17 -19.96
CA ALA A 263 -12.34 -17.43 -19.55
C ALA A 263 -12.27 -18.10 -18.16
N LEU A 264 -13.08 -17.61 -17.20
CA LEU A 264 -13.16 -18.23 -15.87
C LEU A 264 -13.71 -19.66 -15.95
N ALA A 265 -14.76 -19.90 -16.73
CA ALA A 265 -15.35 -21.22 -16.89
C ALA A 265 -14.36 -22.21 -17.53
N SER A 266 -13.63 -21.79 -18.56
CA SER A 266 -12.57 -22.60 -19.18
C SER A 266 -11.45 -22.92 -18.19
N PHE A 267 -10.99 -21.93 -17.41
CA PHE A 267 -9.96 -22.13 -16.39
C PHE A 267 -10.42 -23.14 -15.31
N VAL A 268 -11.65 -23.00 -14.83
CA VAL A 268 -12.24 -23.93 -13.85
C VAL A 268 -12.37 -25.33 -14.41
N GLN A 269 -12.85 -25.48 -15.65
CA GLN A 269 -12.98 -26.79 -16.30
C GLN A 269 -11.63 -27.48 -16.48
N GLN A 270 -10.59 -26.74 -16.87
CA GLN A 270 -9.24 -27.26 -17.03
C GLN A 270 -8.63 -27.76 -15.72
N SER A 271 -9.03 -27.20 -14.58
CA SER A 271 -8.54 -27.65 -13.27
C SER A 271 -9.00 -29.07 -12.91
N GLY A 272 -10.13 -29.52 -13.44
CA GLY A 272 -10.73 -30.83 -13.10
C GLY A 272 -11.24 -30.96 -11.67
N ILE A 273 -11.35 -29.85 -10.90
CA ILE A 273 -11.73 -29.88 -9.48
C ILE A 273 -13.25 -29.73 -9.32
N PRO A 274 -13.96 -30.76 -8.80
CA PRO A 274 -15.42 -30.73 -8.69
C PRO A 274 -15.95 -29.57 -7.85
N GLU A 275 -15.32 -29.26 -6.69
CA GLU A 275 -15.79 -28.15 -5.85
C GLU A 275 -15.64 -26.77 -6.53
N ALA A 276 -14.69 -26.64 -7.45
CA ALA A 276 -14.51 -25.42 -8.25
C ALA A 276 -15.65 -25.26 -9.27
N VAL A 277 -16.05 -26.36 -9.92
CA VAL A 277 -17.19 -26.39 -10.85
C VAL A 277 -18.50 -26.05 -10.12
N ASP A 278 -18.74 -26.61 -8.93
CA ASP A 278 -19.93 -26.31 -8.13
C ASP A 278 -20.02 -24.84 -7.71
N ALA A 279 -18.87 -24.26 -7.35
CA ALA A 279 -18.76 -22.84 -7.02
C ALA A 279 -19.05 -21.95 -8.26
N LEU A 280 -18.54 -22.34 -9.44
CA LEU A 280 -18.82 -21.66 -10.71
C LEU A 280 -20.32 -21.67 -11.04
N GLU A 281 -20.98 -22.83 -10.94
CA GLU A 281 -22.42 -22.94 -11.23
C GLU A 281 -23.28 -22.17 -10.21
N THR A 282 -22.86 -22.16 -8.95
CA THR A 282 -23.48 -21.30 -7.92
C THR A 282 -23.35 -19.83 -8.28
N GLY A 283 -22.16 -19.39 -8.71
CA GLY A 283 -21.91 -18.03 -9.19
C GLY A 283 -22.82 -17.65 -10.36
N LYS A 284 -22.95 -18.52 -11.37
CA LYS A 284 -23.82 -18.30 -12.55
C LYS A 284 -25.29 -18.12 -12.16
N ARG A 285 -25.82 -19.00 -11.30
CA ARG A 285 -27.20 -18.92 -10.80
C ARG A 285 -27.46 -17.61 -10.04
N LEU A 286 -26.53 -17.20 -9.17
CA LEU A 286 -26.65 -15.94 -8.44
C LEU A 286 -26.52 -14.73 -9.37
N MET A 287 -25.67 -14.78 -10.39
CA MET A 287 -25.53 -13.71 -11.38
C MET A 287 -26.86 -13.44 -12.10
N VAL A 288 -27.57 -14.50 -12.51
CA VAL A 288 -28.91 -14.38 -13.14
C VAL A 288 -29.90 -13.72 -12.18
N LYS A 289 -29.93 -14.17 -10.91
CA LYS A 289 -30.79 -13.58 -9.87
C LYS A 289 -30.47 -12.11 -9.62
N ALA A 290 -29.20 -11.73 -9.57
CA ALA A 290 -28.78 -10.34 -9.38
C ALA A 290 -29.26 -9.43 -10.53
N ARG A 291 -29.13 -9.90 -11.78
CA ARG A 291 -29.63 -9.17 -12.97
C ARG A 291 -31.15 -9.04 -12.96
N ALA A 292 -31.87 -10.09 -12.57
CA ALA A 292 -33.32 -10.05 -12.42
C ALA A 292 -33.76 -9.03 -11.36
N ALA A 293 -33.10 -9.02 -10.19
CA ALA A 293 -33.36 -8.04 -9.14
C ALA A 293 -33.10 -6.59 -9.60
N TYR A 294 -32.04 -6.36 -10.38
CA TYR A 294 -31.78 -5.04 -10.96
C TYR A 294 -32.89 -4.60 -11.92
N ASN A 295 -33.35 -5.49 -12.79
CA ASN A 295 -34.41 -5.20 -13.75
C ASN A 295 -35.76 -4.91 -13.06
N THR A 296 -36.03 -5.52 -11.90
CA THR A 296 -37.21 -5.22 -11.07
C THR A 296 -36.99 -4.04 -10.11
N LYS A 297 -35.89 -3.29 -10.25
CA LYS A 297 -35.50 -2.13 -9.42
C LYS A 297 -35.33 -2.46 -7.94
N THR A 298 -35.14 -3.73 -7.58
CA THR A 298 -34.82 -4.18 -6.21
C THR A 298 -33.31 -4.08 -5.98
N TYR A 299 -32.78 -2.85 -6.03
CA TYR A 299 -31.33 -2.60 -6.12
C TYR A 299 -30.50 -3.15 -4.96
N ASN A 300 -31.00 -3.13 -3.72
CA ASN A 300 -30.27 -3.71 -2.58
C ASN A 300 -30.11 -5.23 -2.74
N THR A 301 -31.19 -5.92 -3.11
CA THR A 301 -31.16 -7.35 -3.44
C THR A 301 -30.19 -7.63 -4.58
N ALA A 302 -30.16 -6.78 -5.61
CA ALA A 302 -29.22 -6.89 -6.72
C ALA A 302 -27.75 -6.76 -6.24
N ILE A 303 -27.44 -5.78 -5.39
CA ILE A 303 -26.10 -5.55 -4.82
C ILE A 303 -25.65 -6.78 -4.01
N THR A 304 -26.47 -7.23 -3.07
CA THR A 304 -26.11 -8.35 -2.18
C THR A 304 -26.02 -9.68 -2.93
N THR A 305 -26.92 -9.93 -3.89
CA THR A 305 -26.85 -11.13 -4.73
C THR A 305 -25.65 -11.08 -5.68
N ALA A 306 -25.30 -9.92 -6.24
CA ALA A 306 -24.12 -9.75 -7.09
C ALA A 306 -22.82 -10.01 -6.32
N ARG A 307 -22.72 -9.54 -5.08
CA ARG A 307 -21.59 -9.81 -4.19
C ARG A 307 -21.45 -11.31 -3.91
N ALA A 308 -22.53 -11.99 -3.53
CA ALA A 308 -22.53 -13.44 -3.31
C ALA A 308 -22.14 -14.21 -4.58
N SER A 309 -22.59 -13.75 -5.75
CA SER A 309 -22.17 -14.30 -7.06
C SER A 309 -20.68 -14.16 -7.29
N ARG A 310 -20.12 -12.97 -7.04
CA ARG A 310 -18.67 -12.72 -7.17
C ARG A 310 -17.85 -13.54 -6.18
N GLU A 311 -18.31 -13.70 -4.95
CA GLU A 311 -17.67 -14.53 -3.93
C GLU A 311 -17.62 -16.01 -4.37
N ALA A 312 -18.71 -16.53 -4.94
CA ALA A 312 -18.75 -17.88 -5.52
C ALA A 312 -17.80 -18.03 -6.71
N PHE A 313 -17.73 -17.04 -7.62
CA PHE A 313 -16.77 -17.05 -8.72
C PHE A 313 -15.32 -16.94 -8.25
N SER A 314 -15.05 -16.14 -7.22
CA SER A 314 -13.71 -16.04 -6.61
C SER A 314 -13.29 -17.37 -5.99
N LYS A 315 -14.22 -18.04 -5.27
CA LYS A 315 -13.99 -19.39 -4.75
C LYS A 315 -13.66 -20.40 -5.85
N ALA A 316 -14.44 -20.41 -6.93
CA ALA A 316 -14.18 -21.28 -8.09
C ALA A 316 -12.77 -21.02 -8.65
N TYR A 317 -12.41 -19.75 -8.81
CA TYR A 317 -11.09 -19.35 -9.27
C TYR A 317 -9.97 -19.81 -8.33
N PHE A 318 -10.08 -19.60 -7.01
CA PHE A 318 -9.06 -20.01 -6.05
C PHE A 318 -8.82 -21.52 -6.08
N LEU A 319 -9.91 -22.30 -6.03
CA LEU A 319 -9.84 -23.76 -6.05
C LEU A 319 -9.20 -24.31 -7.32
N SER A 320 -9.29 -23.57 -8.45
CA SER A 320 -8.82 -24.03 -9.76
C SER A 320 -7.30 -23.92 -9.95
N HIS A 321 -6.57 -23.33 -9.01
CA HIS A 321 -5.11 -23.21 -9.11
C HIS A 321 -4.40 -24.45 -8.57
N LEU A 322 -3.33 -24.85 -9.24
CA LEU A 322 -2.40 -25.85 -8.75
C LEU A 322 -1.52 -25.28 -7.63
N SER A 323 -1.20 -26.12 -6.65
CA SER A 323 -0.04 -25.90 -5.77
C SER A 323 1.16 -26.57 -6.42
N LEU A 324 2.22 -25.81 -6.69
CA LEU A 324 3.48 -26.36 -7.20
C LEU A 324 4.16 -27.26 -6.14
N GLU A 325 5.21 -27.98 -6.52
CA GLU A 325 6.00 -28.84 -5.62
C GLU A 325 7.23 -28.14 -5.02
N THR A 326 7.73 -27.10 -5.70
CA THR A 326 8.87 -26.27 -5.25
C THR A 326 8.57 -24.82 -5.58
N GLU A 327 8.52 -23.96 -4.57
CA GLU A 327 8.16 -22.55 -4.75
C GLU A 327 8.53 -21.73 -3.50
N GLY A 328 9.17 -20.58 -3.68
CA GLY A 328 9.32 -19.60 -2.60
C GLY A 328 8.02 -18.85 -2.33
N ARG A 329 7.47 -18.96 -1.12
CA ARG A 329 6.19 -18.37 -0.75
C ARG A 329 6.38 -17.52 0.48
N ALA A 330 6.71 -16.25 0.26
CA ALA A 330 7.11 -15.34 1.32
C ALA A 330 6.03 -14.30 1.64
N VAL A 331 6.05 -13.80 2.87
CA VAL A 331 5.34 -12.59 3.27
C VAL A 331 6.28 -11.65 4.01
N TRP A 332 6.22 -10.37 3.70
CA TRP A 332 6.83 -9.34 4.55
C TRP A 332 5.92 -9.05 5.73
N ASN A 333 6.49 -8.81 6.91
CA ASN A 333 5.77 -8.27 8.06
C ASN A 333 6.48 -7.01 8.56
N HIS A 334 5.97 -5.83 8.19
CA HIS A 334 6.62 -4.56 8.48
C HIS A 334 6.62 -4.17 9.96
N SER A 335 5.59 -4.60 10.70
CA SER A 335 5.44 -4.27 12.12
C SER A 335 6.43 -4.98 13.03
N GLY A 336 7.01 -6.11 12.61
CA GLY A 336 7.83 -6.96 13.47
C GLY A 336 7.05 -7.61 14.60
N LEU A 337 5.74 -7.79 14.41
CA LEU A 337 4.79 -8.20 15.47
C LEU A 337 3.82 -9.31 15.01
N GLY A 338 3.95 -9.79 13.77
CA GLY A 338 2.98 -10.71 13.16
C GLY A 338 1.66 -10.03 12.79
N ALA A 339 0.64 -10.84 12.49
CA ALA A 339 -0.72 -10.33 12.24
C ALA A 339 -1.46 -9.98 13.54
N TYR A 340 -1.03 -10.58 14.64
CA TYR A 340 -1.57 -10.41 15.98
C TYR A 340 -0.42 -9.98 16.88
N PRO A 341 -0.38 -8.71 17.33
CA PRO A 341 0.80 -8.17 18.00
C PRO A 341 1.37 -9.06 19.13
N GLY A 342 2.56 -9.63 18.88
CA GLY A 342 3.27 -10.52 19.81
C GLY A 342 2.81 -11.99 19.83
N ASP A 343 1.68 -12.33 19.20
CA ASP A 343 1.20 -13.72 19.08
C ASP A 343 1.74 -14.35 17.78
N TRP A 344 3.04 -14.66 17.83
CA TRP A 344 3.76 -15.29 16.74
C TRP A 344 3.34 -16.73 16.48
N ASP A 345 2.90 -17.50 17.49
CA ASP A 345 2.44 -18.88 17.29
C ASP A 345 1.19 -18.93 16.43
N ARG A 346 0.21 -18.06 16.71
CA ARG A 346 -0.98 -17.94 15.87
C ARG A 346 -0.61 -17.48 14.45
N SER A 347 0.22 -16.45 14.35
CA SER A 347 0.65 -15.91 13.06
C SER A 347 1.34 -16.98 12.20
N ALA A 348 2.31 -17.70 12.76
CA ALA A 348 3.04 -18.77 12.09
C ALA A 348 2.13 -19.95 11.70
N LYS A 349 1.21 -20.34 12.58
CA LYS A 349 0.22 -21.40 12.29
C LYS A 349 -0.65 -21.05 11.09
N GLU A 350 -1.18 -19.83 11.03
CA GLU A 350 -2.05 -19.39 9.93
C GLU A 350 -1.28 -19.29 8.60
N LEU A 351 -0.06 -18.77 8.63
CA LEU A 351 0.83 -18.73 7.46
C LEU A 351 1.12 -20.14 6.93
N ALA A 352 1.54 -21.05 7.80
CA ALA A 352 1.84 -22.43 7.42
C ALA A 352 0.60 -23.18 6.92
N ALA A 353 -0.57 -22.94 7.50
CA ALA A 353 -1.84 -23.52 7.04
C ALA A 353 -2.25 -23.00 5.65
N ALA A 354 -1.87 -21.77 5.30
CA ALA A 354 -2.07 -21.18 3.99
C ALA A 354 -0.97 -21.55 2.97
N GLY A 355 0.01 -22.36 3.37
CA GLY A 355 1.10 -22.84 2.52
C GLY A 355 2.22 -21.84 2.29
N VAL A 356 2.29 -20.74 3.04
CA VAL A 356 3.47 -19.88 3.13
C VAL A 356 4.61 -20.68 3.75
N ASN A 357 5.85 -20.48 3.29
CA ASN A 357 7.03 -21.19 3.81
C ASN A 357 8.14 -20.24 4.30
N MET A 358 8.04 -18.94 4.03
CA MET A 358 8.98 -17.94 4.52
C MET A 358 8.24 -16.74 5.11
N ILE A 359 8.73 -16.26 6.24
CA ILE A 359 8.38 -14.93 6.76
C ILE A 359 9.61 -14.02 6.75
N LEU A 360 9.39 -12.77 6.32
CA LEU A 360 10.39 -11.71 6.26
C LEU A 360 10.01 -10.61 7.29
N PRO A 361 10.19 -10.84 8.60
CA PRO A 361 9.73 -9.91 9.62
C PRO A 361 10.76 -8.80 9.83
N ASN A 362 10.30 -7.55 9.85
CA ASN A 362 11.13 -6.39 10.17
C ASN A 362 11.52 -6.47 11.65
N MET A 363 12.78 -6.77 11.96
CA MET A 363 13.23 -6.90 13.35
C MET A 363 14.22 -5.83 13.76
N ALA A 364 14.74 -5.05 12.81
CA ALA A 364 15.66 -3.97 13.12
C ALA A 364 15.73 -2.93 12.00
N TRP A 365 16.02 -1.71 12.44
CA TRP A 365 16.33 -0.55 11.63
C TRP A 365 17.78 -0.14 11.83
N ALA A 366 18.23 0.92 11.15
CA ALA A 366 19.62 1.39 11.23
C ALA A 366 20.03 1.85 12.64
N GLY A 367 19.05 2.19 13.49
CA GLY A 367 19.29 2.76 14.82
C GLY A 367 18.39 2.21 15.92
N VAL A 368 17.68 1.10 15.69
CA VAL A 368 16.82 0.47 16.70
C VAL A 368 16.55 -1.01 16.38
N ALA A 369 16.37 -1.84 17.40
CA ALA A 369 16.06 -3.26 17.30
C ALA A 369 14.76 -3.64 18.06
N HIS A 370 14.02 -4.62 17.53
CA HIS A 370 12.87 -5.27 18.17
C HIS A 370 13.25 -6.54 18.96
N TYR A 371 14.56 -6.78 19.12
CA TYR A 371 15.15 -7.90 19.83
C TYR A 371 16.18 -7.40 20.85
N SER A 372 16.70 -8.30 21.68
CA SER A 372 17.69 -7.98 22.74
C SER A 372 19.09 -7.69 22.17
N SER A 373 19.23 -6.55 21.50
CA SER A 373 20.50 -6.12 20.89
C SER A 373 21.46 -5.47 21.90
N LYS A 374 22.75 -5.75 21.74
CA LYS A 374 23.88 -5.04 22.36
C LYS A 374 24.52 -4.02 21.42
N VAL A 375 24.18 -4.06 20.12
CA VAL A 375 24.72 -3.18 19.08
C VAL A 375 23.80 -1.97 18.85
N LEU A 376 22.49 -2.19 18.84
CA LEU A 376 21.46 -1.18 18.58
C LEU A 376 20.62 -0.90 19.83
N PRO A 377 20.09 0.33 19.99
CA PRO A 377 19.07 0.62 21.00
C PRO A 377 17.84 -0.29 20.86
N GLN A 378 17.20 -0.61 21.98
CA GLN A 378 15.93 -1.32 21.98
C GLN A 378 14.77 -0.38 21.63
N SER A 379 13.77 -0.93 20.94
CA SER A 379 12.54 -0.22 20.55
C SER A 379 11.47 -0.22 21.64
N ASP A 380 10.47 0.65 21.47
CA ASP A 380 9.21 0.58 22.21
C ASP A 380 8.51 -0.78 22.00
N THR A 381 8.57 -1.33 20.78
CA THR A 381 8.07 -2.69 20.47
C THR A 381 8.71 -3.74 21.39
N PHE A 382 10.03 -3.72 21.55
CA PHE A 382 10.73 -4.63 22.46
C PHE A 382 10.29 -4.40 23.91
N THR A 383 10.18 -3.14 24.33
CA THR A 383 9.78 -2.78 25.69
C THR A 383 8.37 -3.29 26.01
N GLN A 384 7.46 -3.22 25.04
CA GLN A 384 6.06 -3.58 25.21
C GLN A 384 5.79 -5.08 25.04
N TYR A 385 6.46 -5.74 24.10
CA TYR A 385 6.15 -7.12 23.69
C TYR A 385 7.30 -8.12 23.94
N GLY A 386 8.44 -7.66 24.47
CA GLY A 386 9.65 -8.47 24.66
C GLY A 386 10.41 -8.73 23.36
N ASP A 387 11.35 -9.67 23.40
CA ASP A 387 12.20 -10.03 22.25
C ASP A 387 11.37 -10.65 21.11
N GLN A 388 11.08 -9.87 20.08
CA GLN A 388 10.22 -10.31 18.97
C GLN A 388 10.92 -11.30 18.06
N LEU A 389 12.23 -11.19 17.88
CA LEU A 389 12.97 -12.11 17.01
C LEU A 389 13.00 -13.52 17.61
N ALA A 390 13.29 -13.65 18.91
CA ALA A 390 13.25 -14.94 19.61
C ALA A 390 11.87 -15.61 19.52
N GLN A 391 10.81 -14.83 19.74
CA GLN A 391 9.42 -15.31 19.68
C GLN A 391 9.05 -15.75 18.26
N CYS A 392 9.40 -14.95 17.25
CA CYS A 392 9.13 -15.27 15.85
C CYS A 392 9.86 -16.55 15.41
N VAL A 393 11.17 -16.66 15.67
CA VAL A 393 11.97 -17.85 15.31
C VAL A 393 11.37 -19.11 15.91
N THR A 394 11.12 -19.09 17.23
CA THR A 394 10.56 -20.24 17.94
C THR A 394 9.21 -20.69 17.34
N ALA A 395 8.32 -19.73 17.07
CA ALA A 395 7.01 -20.03 16.50
C ALA A 395 7.08 -20.47 15.03
N ALA A 396 7.87 -19.79 14.20
CA ALA A 396 8.01 -20.07 12.78
C ALA A 396 8.56 -21.48 12.56
N HIS A 397 9.65 -21.84 13.23
CA HIS A 397 10.26 -23.17 13.12
C HIS A 397 9.35 -24.29 13.61
N LYS A 398 8.60 -24.06 14.70
CA LYS A 398 7.57 -25.01 15.18
C LYS A 398 6.54 -25.36 14.11
N HIS A 399 6.21 -24.43 13.21
CA HIS A 399 5.25 -24.63 12.12
C HIS A 399 5.90 -24.91 10.74
N GLY A 400 7.23 -24.93 10.68
CA GLY A 400 8.02 -25.22 9.47
C GLY A 400 8.13 -24.05 8.51
N LEU A 401 8.21 -22.82 9.04
CA LEU A 401 8.48 -21.59 8.27
C LEU A 401 9.94 -21.18 8.46
N GLU A 402 10.58 -20.76 7.38
CA GLU A 402 11.86 -20.06 7.45
C GLU A 402 11.67 -18.61 7.93
N VAL A 403 12.63 -18.10 8.70
CA VAL A 403 12.70 -16.72 9.16
C VAL A 403 13.91 -16.02 8.54
N HIS A 404 13.64 -15.10 7.62
CA HIS A 404 14.68 -14.24 7.05
C HIS A 404 14.52 -12.83 7.62
N VAL A 405 15.42 -12.43 8.50
CA VAL A 405 15.28 -11.18 9.26
C VAL A 405 15.36 -9.98 8.35
N TRP A 406 14.25 -9.25 8.22
CA TRP A 406 14.23 -8.00 7.48
C TRP A 406 14.95 -6.92 8.30
N LYS A 407 16.06 -6.44 7.73
CA LYS A 407 16.89 -5.35 8.26
C LYS A 407 16.79 -4.11 7.38
N ILE A 408 16.20 -3.04 7.92
CA ILE A 408 16.25 -1.72 7.32
C ILE A 408 17.67 -1.15 7.56
N THR A 409 18.43 -0.94 6.48
CA THR A 409 19.89 -0.71 6.58
C THR A 409 20.26 0.71 6.97
N TRP A 410 19.85 1.74 6.24
CA TRP A 410 20.37 3.11 6.47
C TRP A 410 19.39 4.09 7.10
N ASN A 411 18.08 3.81 7.09
CA ASN A 411 17.06 4.72 7.59
C ASN A 411 16.97 4.66 9.13
N LEU A 412 17.02 5.84 9.78
CA LEU A 412 16.97 6.01 11.24
C LEU A 412 15.55 6.25 11.79
N GLU A 413 14.53 5.99 11.00
CA GLU A 413 13.14 5.99 11.47
C GLU A 413 12.97 5.03 12.66
N GLY A 414 12.21 5.47 13.67
CA GLY A 414 12.02 4.74 14.93
C GLY A 414 13.20 4.78 15.91
N ALA A 415 14.38 5.30 15.52
CA ALA A 415 15.52 5.40 16.42
C ALA A 415 15.31 6.46 17.52
N PRO A 416 15.85 6.25 18.74
CA PRO A 416 15.83 7.26 19.79
C PRO A 416 16.46 8.58 19.35
N LYS A 417 15.89 9.71 19.78
CA LYS A 417 16.36 11.05 19.40
C LYS A 417 17.84 11.26 19.72
N GLU A 418 18.27 10.85 20.92
CA GLU A 418 19.66 10.96 21.38
C GLU A 418 20.62 10.16 20.49
N PHE A 419 20.20 8.99 20.01
CA PHE A 419 20.99 8.20 19.06
C PHE A 419 21.17 8.96 17.74
N ILE A 420 20.09 9.51 17.18
CA ILE A 420 20.13 10.29 15.94
C ILE A 420 21.02 11.53 16.09
N GLU A 421 20.89 12.26 17.19
CA GLU A 421 21.70 13.44 17.51
C GLU A 421 23.17 13.07 17.59
N LYS A 422 23.51 11.98 18.29
CA LYS A 422 24.89 11.47 18.35
C LYS A 422 25.45 11.12 16.97
N MET A 423 24.66 10.46 16.11
CA MET A 423 25.09 10.16 14.74
C MET A 423 25.33 11.44 13.92
N ARG A 424 24.55 12.51 14.14
CA ARG A 424 24.75 13.79 13.46
C ARG A 424 26.01 14.50 13.94
N GLU A 425 26.23 14.57 15.25
CA GLU A 425 27.43 15.16 15.86
C GLU A 425 28.71 14.48 15.36
N ASP A 426 28.68 13.15 15.23
CA ASP A 426 29.81 12.36 14.73
C ASP A 426 29.99 12.46 13.19
N GLY A 427 29.16 13.23 12.48
CA GLY A 427 29.21 13.36 11.01
C GLY A 427 28.85 12.06 10.27
N ARG A 428 28.03 11.21 10.88
CA ARG A 428 27.66 9.88 10.40
C ARG A 428 26.34 9.86 9.64
N THR A 429 25.57 10.93 9.61
CA THR A 429 24.31 11.01 8.86
C THR A 429 24.50 11.52 7.43
N GLN A 430 23.50 11.27 6.60
CA GLN A 430 23.43 11.81 5.25
C GLN A 430 23.08 13.30 5.28
N VAL A 431 23.53 14.03 4.27
CA VAL A 431 23.20 15.44 4.06
C VAL A 431 22.59 15.60 2.66
N SER A 432 21.52 16.39 2.53
CA SER A 432 20.89 16.69 1.24
C SER A 432 21.78 17.56 0.36
N ALA A 433 21.41 17.70 -0.91
CA ALA A 433 22.07 18.64 -1.83
C ALA A 433 21.99 20.11 -1.35
N THR A 434 21.00 20.45 -0.52
CA THR A 434 20.78 21.78 0.06
C THR A 434 21.50 21.99 1.40
N GLY A 435 22.19 20.96 1.92
CA GLY A 435 22.91 21.04 3.19
C GLY A 435 22.12 20.59 4.41
N ASP A 436 20.90 20.11 4.24
CA ASP A 436 20.05 19.68 5.36
C ASP A 436 20.44 18.28 5.85
N PRO A 437 20.55 18.04 7.16
CA PRO A 437 20.79 16.71 7.70
C PRO A 437 19.57 15.82 7.48
N LEU A 438 19.82 14.57 7.08
CA LEU A 438 18.78 13.56 6.86
C LEU A 438 18.85 12.50 7.95
N ASN A 439 17.72 11.92 8.33
CA ASN A 439 17.62 10.80 9.28
C ASN A 439 18.01 9.47 8.64
N TRP A 440 19.19 9.45 8.03
CA TRP A 440 19.76 8.31 7.34
C TRP A 440 21.25 8.24 7.66
N LEU A 441 21.78 7.07 7.93
CA LEU A 441 23.22 6.84 8.06
C LEU A 441 23.91 6.98 6.69
N CYS A 442 25.08 7.59 6.66
CA CYS A 442 25.90 7.75 5.48
C CYS A 442 26.58 6.42 5.10
N PRO A 443 26.31 5.84 3.90
CA PRO A 443 26.88 4.54 3.50
C PRO A 443 28.40 4.54 3.30
N SER A 444 28.99 5.71 3.04
CA SER A 444 30.45 5.81 2.86
C SER A 444 31.22 5.87 4.19
N HIS A 445 30.52 6.02 5.33
CA HIS A 445 31.18 6.19 6.62
C HIS A 445 31.58 4.82 7.22
N PRO A 446 32.88 4.55 7.50
CA PRO A 446 33.33 3.24 7.97
C PRO A 446 32.65 2.75 9.24
N LYS A 447 32.42 3.63 10.24
CA LYS A 447 31.70 3.26 11.47
C LYS A 447 30.24 2.85 11.23
N ASN A 448 29.60 3.33 10.16
CA ASN A 448 28.24 2.91 9.82
C ASN A 448 28.24 1.55 9.11
N VAL A 449 29.21 1.31 8.22
CA VAL A 449 29.43 -0.01 7.62
C VAL A 449 29.70 -1.06 8.72
N GLN A 450 30.50 -0.70 9.73
CA GLN A 450 30.76 -1.55 10.89
C GLN A 450 29.50 -1.79 11.73
N LEU A 451 28.74 -0.74 12.07
CA LEU A 451 27.50 -0.87 12.82
C LEU A 451 26.50 -1.82 12.14
N GLU A 452 26.29 -1.66 10.83
CA GLU A 452 25.39 -2.52 10.06
C GLU A 452 25.88 -3.98 10.06
N LEU A 453 27.17 -4.19 9.80
CA LEU A 453 27.77 -5.52 9.82
C LEU A 453 27.65 -6.19 11.20
N GLU A 454 27.96 -5.46 12.28
CA GLU A 454 27.89 -5.99 13.65
C GLU A 454 26.45 -6.31 14.06
N SER A 455 25.48 -5.48 13.68
CA SER A 455 24.06 -5.76 13.97
C SER A 455 23.55 -7.04 13.27
N MET A 456 23.93 -7.26 12.01
CA MET A 456 23.51 -8.46 11.27
C MET A 456 24.27 -9.72 11.73
N LEU A 457 25.55 -9.59 12.10
CA LEU A 457 26.30 -10.70 12.70
C LEU A 457 25.75 -11.07 14.09
N GLU A 458 25.33 -10.09 14.89
CA GLU A 458 24.68 -10.33 16.17
C GLU A 458 23.40 -11.16 16.00
N ILE A 459 22.58 -10.84 14.99
CA ILE A 459 21.37 -11.59 14.66
C ILE A 459 21.72 -13.05 14.35
N VAL A 460 22.61 -13.29 13.38
CA VAL A 460 22.96 -14.65 12.93
C VAL A 460 23.67 -15.46 14.01
N THR A 461 24.41 -14.82 14.92
CA THR A 461 25.15 -15.52 15.97
C THR A 461 24.25 -15.91 17.15
N ASN A 462 23.23 -15.10 17.45
CA ASN A 462 22.43 -15.26 18.68
C ASN A 462 21.05 -15.89 18.43
N TYR A 463 20.59 -15.98 17.19
CA TYR A 463 19.27 -16.49 16.84
C TYR A 463 19.38 -17.50 15.71
N ASP A 464 18.58 -18.57 15.79
CA ASP A 464 18.49 -19.62 14.76
C ASP A 464 17.64 -19.10 13.59
N VAL A 465 18.21 -18.22 12.78
CA VAL A 465 17.53 -17.60 11.63
C VAL A 465 18.00 -18.24 10.33
N ASP A 466 17.12 -18.31 9.34
CA ASP A 466 17.42 -18.92 8.04
C ASP A 466 18.09 -17.93 7.07
N GLY A 467 17.91 -16.62 7.32
CA GLY A 467 18.55 -15.61 6.49
C GLY A 467 18.50 -14.18 7.03
N ILE A 468 19.22 -13.30 6.34
CA ILE A 468 19.10 -11.85 6.44
C ILE A 468 18.48 -11.32 5.16
N HIS A 469 17.40 -10.54 5.31
CA HIS A 469 16.68 -9.88 4.22
C HIS A 469 16.96 -8.38 4.25
N LEU A 470 17.79 -7.89 3.33
CA LEU A 470 18.17 -6.47 3.26
C LEU A 470 17.06 -5.64 2.64
N ASP A 471 16.73 -4.51 3.26
CA ASP A 471 15.92 -3.47 2.63
C ASP A 471 16.48 -2.10 3.01
N TYR A 472 16.08 -1.06 2.26
CA TYR A 472 16.62 0.28 2.38
C TYR A 472 18.16 0.31 2.30
N ILE A 473 18.76 -0.72 1.68
CA ILE A 473 20.16 -0.82 1.28
C ILE A 473 20.40 0.06 0.04
N ARG A 474 20.17 1.37 0.23
CA ARG A 474 20.10 2.40 -0.82
C ARG A 474 20.19 3.80 -0.21
N TYR A 475 20.23 4.82 -1.06
CA TYR A 475 20.01 6.22 -0.66
C TYR A 475 18.50 6.56 -0.65
N PRO A 476 18.07 7.61 0.07
CA PRO A 476 16.67 8.06 0.03
C PRO A 476 16.26 8.64 -1.33
N GLY A 477 17.22 9.14 -2.12
CA GLY A 477 16.98 9.68 -3.45
C GLY A 477 18.26 10.18 -4.12
N SER A 478 18.11 10.77 -5.31
CA SER A 478 19.25 11.26 -6.10
C SER A 478 19.96 12.43 -5.43
N HIS A 479 19.24 13.17 -4.57
CA HIS A 479 19.72 14.37 -3.88
C HIS A 479 20.30 14.09 -2.46
N ALA A 480 20.76 12.86 -2.21
CA ALA A 480 21.48 12.46 -0.99
C ALA A 480 22.59 11.46 -1.35
N CYS A 481 23.75 11.38 -0.73
CA CYS A 481 24.25 12.10 0.43
C CYS A 481 25.43 12.99 0.01
N TYR A 482 25.40 14.28 0.32
CA TYR A 482 26.44 15.23 -0.04
C TYR A 482 27.25 15.76 1.15
N CYS A 483 27.39 14.97 2.22
CA CYS A 483 28.17 15.40 3.39
C CYS A 483 29.67 15.57 3.05
N GLU A 484 30.40 16.37 3.82
CA GLU A 484 31.83 16.62 3.59
C GLU A 484 32.65 15.33 3.59
N LYS A 485 32.27 14.35 4.41
CA LYS A 485 32.92 13.04 4.46
C LYS A 485 32.66 12.18 3.21
N CYS A 486 31.59 12.41 2.46
CA CYS A 486 31.42 11.86 1.12
C CYS A 486 32.38 12.55 0.14
N ARG A 487 32.47 13.88 0.19
CA ARG A 487 33.37 14.68 -0.67
C ARG A 487 34.82 14.22 -0.56
N GLU A 488 35.34 14.18 0.66
CA GLU A 488 36.71 13.72 0.95
C GLU A 488 36.98 12.33 0.34
N ARG A 489 36.08 11.37 0.56
CA ARG A 489 36.25 10.00 0.06
C ARG A 489 36.08 9.88 -1.45
N PHE A 490 35.19 10.67 -2.04
CA PHE A 490 35.01 10.71 -3.48
C PHE A 490 36.26 11.25 -4.18
N ILE A 491 36.82 12.37 -3.70
CA ILE A 491 38.08 12.95 -4.20
C ILE A 491 39.22 11.94 -4.05
N LEU A 492 39.35 11.30 -2.89
CA LEU A 492 40.40 10.31 -2.65
C LEU A 492 40.26 9.08 -3.57
N THR A 493 39.04 8.60 -3.80
CA THR A 493 38.79 7.40 -4.60
C THR A 493 39.01 7.66 -6.10
N THR A 494 38.56 8.82 -6.57
CA THR A 494 38.54 9.15 -8.02
C THR A 494 39.76 9.96 -8.47
N ARG A 495 40.50 10.55 -7.52
CA ARG A 495 41.61 11.51 -7.76
C ARG A 495 41.18 12.75 -8.57
N GLN A 496 39.87 13.05 -8.60
CA GLN A 496 39.33 14.26 -9.23
C GLN A 496 39.48 15.45 -8.27
N GLN A 497 39.89 16.60 -8.79
CA GLN A 497 39.83 17.86 -8.04
C GLN A 497 38.43 18.46 -8.16
N ILE A 498 37.77 18.70 -7.03
CA ILE A 498 36.38 19.16 -6.98
C ILE A 498 36.30 20.46 -6.18
N ASP A 499 36.10 21.57 -6.91
CA ASP A 499 36.06 22.92 -6.33
C ASP A 499 34.64 23.32 -5.89
N GLU A 500 33.61 23.03 -6.70
CA GLU A 500 32.21 23.43 -6.42
C GLU A 500 31.37 22.26 -5.87
N TRP A 501 31.55 21.87 -4.61
CA TRP A 501 30.74 20.82 -3.98
C TRP A 501 29.42 21.36 -3.39
N PRO A 502 28.27 20.67 -3.56
CA PRO A 502 28.03 19.47 -4.36
C PRO A 502 27.69 19.74 -5.84
N LYS A 503 27.62 21.00 -6.28
CA LYS A 503 27.19 21.40 -7.63
C LYS A 503 27.89 20.61 -8.75
N ALA A 504 29.19 20.36 -8.62
CA ALA A 504 29.98 19.62 -9.59
C ALA A 504 29.57 18.14 -9.74
N VAL A 505 28.82 17.57 -8.79
CA VAL A 505 28.39 16.16 -8.76
C VAL A 505 26.86 16.00 -8.69
N LEU A 506 26.09 17.09 -8.82
CA LEU A 506 24.62 17.00 -8.82
C LEU A 506 24.11 16.17 -10.01
N PRO A 507 23.02 15.41 -9.85
CA PRO A 507 22.40 14.67 -10.95
C PRO A 507 22.10 15.63 -12.13
N GLU A 508 22.32 15.15 -13.35
CA GLU A 508 21.99 15.82 -14.63
C GLU A 508 22.76 17.13 -14.94
N THR A 509 23.32 17.80 -13.94
CA THR A 509 23.89 19.16 -14.07
C THR A 509 25.37 19.25 -13.73
N GLY A 510 25.89 18.36 -12.89
CA GLY A 510 27.29 18.35 -12.48
C GLY A 510 28.20 17.69 -13.53
N VAL A 511 29.40 18.25 -13.75
CA VAL A 511 30.41 17.69 -14.67
C VAL A 511 30.85 16.27 -14.26
N TYR A 512 30.80 15.96 -12.97
CA TYR A 512 31.17 14.66 -12.40
C TYR A 512 29.95 13.84 -11.95
N SER A 513 28.76 14.15 -12.47
CA SER A 513 27.50 13.52 -12.07
C SER A 513 27.53 12.00 -12.20
N ASP A 514 27.88 11.48 -13.38
CA ASP A 514 27.91 10.03 -13.64
C ASP A 514 28.95 9.31 -12.78
N THR A 515 30.14 9.90 -12.61
CA THR A 515 31.19 9.34 -11.74
C THR A 515 30.72 9.27 -10.29
N TYR A 516 30.00 10.29 -9.83
CA TYR A 516 29.47 10.31 -8.47
C TYR A 516 28.33 9.32 -8.27
N ILE A 517 27.44 9.17 -9.25
CA ILE A 517 26.39 8.15 -9.27
C ILE A 517 27.00 6.74 -9.14
N GLN A 518 28.04 6.44 -9.94
CA GLN A 518 28.74 5.16 -9.87
C GLN A 518 29.41 4.95 -8.51
N TRP A 519 30.11 5.97 -8.00
CA TRP A 519 30.76 5.91 -6.68
C TRP A 519 29.76 5.65 -5.54
N ARG A 520 28.58 6.30 -5.57
CA ARG A 520 27.49 6.05 -4.62
C ARG A 520 27.00 4.61 -4.67
N SER A 521 26.74 4.09 -5.87
CA SER A 521 26.31 2.70 -6.04
C SER A 521 27.37 1.70 -5.52
N GLN A 522 28.65 2.02 -5.70
CA GLN A 522 29.75 1.21 -5.16
C GLN A 522 29.81 1.22 -3.63
N GLN A 523 29.41 2.31 -2.96
CA GLN A 523 29.35 2.33 -1.48
C GLN A 523 28.30 1.36 -0.95
N ILE A 524 27.15 1.25 -1.62
CA ILE A 524 26.12 0.27 -1.29
C ILE A 524 26.63 -1.15 -1.56
N THR A 525 27.15 -1.38 -2.77
CA THR A 525 27.70 -2.69 -3.19
C THR A 525 28.80 -3.18 -2.26
N ARG A 526 29.62 -2.27 -1.71
CA ARG A 526 30.66 -2.60 -0.75
C ARG A 526 30.09 -3.27 0.50
N LEU A 527 28.99 -2.77 1.06
CA LEU A 527 28.37 -3.38 2.24
C LEU A 527 27.77 -4.75 1.88
N VAL A 528 27.03 -4.86 0.77
CA VAL A 528 26.42 -6.12 0.33
C VAL A 528 27.48 -7.23 0.16
N ARG A 529 28.60 -6.92 -0.51
CA ARG A 529 29.73 -7.84 -0.67
C ARG A 529 30.38 -8.23 0.66
N LEU A 530 30.50 -7.28 1.58
CA LEU A 530 31.07 -7.53 2.90
C LEU A 530 30.16 -8.45 3.72
N LEU A 531 28.86 -8.19 3.72
CA LEU A 531 27.86 -9.02 4.40
C LEU A 531 27.85 -10.44 3.86
N HIS A 532 27.79 -10.60 2.53
CA HIS A 532 27.87 -11.93 1.89
C HIS A 532 29.03 -12.77 2.43
N LYS A 533 30.23 -12.18 2.51
CA LYS A 533 31.41 -12.87 3.01
C LYS A 533 31.31 -13.17 4.50
N ARG A 534 31.03 -12.15 5.33
CA ARG A 534 31.14 -12.25 6.79
C ARG A 534 30.00 -13.07 7.41
N LEU A 535 28.79 -13.01 6.85
CA LEU A 535 27.68 -13.82 7.31
C LEU A 535 27.95 -15.31 7.08
N ARG A 536 28.48 -15.69 5.91
CA ARG A 536 28.84 -17.10 5.62
C ARG A 536 30.04 -17.62 6.41
N GLU A 537 30.93 -16.74 6.84
CA GLU A 537 31.98 -17.10 7.80
C GLU A 537 31.41 -17.43 9.19
N ALA A 538 30.29 -16.80 9.58
CA ALA A 538 29.62 -17.07 10.85
C ALA A 538 28.70 -18.29 10.76
N ASP A 539 27.92 -18.40 9.69
CA ASP A 539 27.07 -19.54 9.38
C ASP A 539 27.07 -19.82 7.86
N PRO A 540 27.68 -20.92 7.38
CA PRO A 540 27.73 -21.26 5.96
C PRO A 540 26.36 -21.44 5.28
N ASN A 541 25.31 -21.75 6.05
CA ASN A 541 23.97 -22.03 5.53
C ASN A 541 23.09 -20.78 5.43
N ILE A 542 23.46 -19.69 6.11
CA ILE A 542 22.68 -18.46 6.14
C ILE A 542 22.46 -17.90 4.73
N LYS A 543 21.21 -17.51 4.46
CA LYS A 543 20.84 -16.88 3.19
C LYS A 543 20.94 -15.36 3.31
N LEU A 544 21.37 -14.71 2.23
CA LEU A 544 21.34 -13.26 2.09
C LEU A 544 20.41 -12.88 0.95
N SER A 545 19.31 -12.23 1.27
CA SER A 545 18.32 -11.76 0.30
C SER A 545 18.12 -10.25 0.36
N VAL A 546 17.40 -9.69 -0.62
CA VAL A 546 17.22 -8.24 -0.71
C VAL A 546 15.89 -7.82 -1.32
N ALA A 547 15.19 -6.89 -0.67
CA ALA A 547 14.09 -6.11 -1.24
C ALA A 547 14.62 -4.98 -2.11
N VAL A 548 14.17 -4.92 -3.36
CA VAL A 548 14.70 -4.00 -4.38
C VAL A 548 13.62 -3.23 -5.10
N PHE A 549 13.95 -2.04 -5.61
CA PHE A 549 13.06 -1.32 -6.51
C PHE A 549 12.90 -2.09 -7.82
N GLY A 550 11.66 -2.27 -8.27
CA GLY A 550 11.37 -3.03 -9.49
C GLY A 550 11.87 -2.39 -10.78
N GLY A 551 12.05 -1.06 -10.80
CA GLY A 551 12.54 -0.32 -11.96
C GLY A 551 14.06 -0.30 -12.08
N TYR A 552 14.62 -1.18 -12.92
CA TYR A 552 16.05 -1.24 -13.26
C TYR A 552 16.28 -0.85 -14.73
N PRO A 553 17.34 -0.10 -15.09
CA PRO A 553 18.48 0.34 -14.27
C PRO A 553 18.27 1.70 -13.57
N ALA A 554 17.10 2.33 -13.66
CA ALA A 554 16.87 3.67 -13.10
C ALA A 554 17.14 3.75 -11.58
N CYS A 555 16.93 2.67 -10.83
CA CYS A 555 17.26 2.59 -9.40
C CYS A 555 18.76 2.76 -9.10
N VAL A 556 19.66 2.42 -10.05
CA VAL A 556 21.11 2.61 -9.88
C VAL A 556 21.44 4.10 -9.78
N ALA A 557 20.96 4.89 -10.73
CA ALA A 557 21.21 6.33 -10.77
C ALA A 557 20.51 7.10 -9.65
N SER A 558 19.25 6.75 -9.36
CA SER A 558 18.42 7.47 -8.41
C SER A 558 18.72 7.14 -6.95
N ILE A 559 18.99 5.89 -6.61
CA ILE A 559 19.09 5.43 -5.22
C ILE A 559 20.32 4.52 -4.97
N GLY A 560 21.17 4.29 -5.95
CA GLY A 560 22.42 3.52 -5.80
C GLY A 560 22.24 2.00 -5.70
N GLN A 561 21.04 1.47 -5.97
CA GLN A 561 20.72 0.05 -5.81
C GLN A 561 20.98 -0.72 -7.11
N ASP A 562 22.14 -1.36 -7.23
CA ASP A 562 22.54 -2.15 -8.42
C ASP A 562 22.43 -3.66 -8.18
N TRP A 563 21.19 -4.10 -7.96
CA TRP A 563 20.88 -5.45 -7.53
C TRP A 563 21.10 -6.52 -8.61
N ILE A 564 21.08 -6.17 -9.90
CA ILE A 564 21.49 -7.08 -10.98
C ILE A 564 22.98 -7.41 -10.87
N THR A 565 23.84 -6.42 -10.59
CA THR A 565 25.26 -6.65 -10.37
C THR A 565 25.51 -7.53 -9.15
N TRP A 566 24.76 -7.33 -8.07
CA TRP A 566 24.87 -8.16 -6.85
C TRP A 566 24.49 -9.61 -7.12
N ALA A 567 23.40 -9.84 -7.85
CA ALA A 567 22.98 -11.18 -8.27
C ALA A 567 24.02 -11.85 -9.17
N LYS A 568 24.54 -11.14 -10.19
CA LYS A 568 25.58 -11.66 -11.10
C LYS A 568 26.88 -12.00 -10.39
N ALA A 569 27.23 -11.24 -9.34
CA ALA A 569 28.40 -11.49 -8.53
C ALA A 569 28.20 -12.60 -7.47
N GLY A 570 26.98 -13.15 -7.35
CA GLY A 570 26.65 -14.18 -6.37
C GLY A 570 26.60 -13.66 -4.93
N TYR A 571 26.41 -12.36 -4.73
CA TYR A 571 26.38 -11.79 -3.37
C TYR A 571 25.07 -12.06 -2.63
N VAL A 572 23.99 -12.30 -3.37
CA VAL A 572 22.65 -12.55 -2.82
C VAL A 572 22.13 -13.89 -3.33
N ASP A 573 21.43 -14.62 -2.46
CA ASP A 573 20.82 -15.92 -2.75
C ASP A 573 19.49 -15.76 -3.51
N PHE A 574 18.71 -14.73 -3.17
CA PHE A 574 17.50 -14.36 -3.91
C PHE A 574 17.18 -12.87 -3.82
N VAL A 575 16.37 -12.39 -4.77
CA VAL A 575 15.93 -10.98 -4.85
C VAL A 575 14.41 -10.87 -4.85
N CYS A 576 13.91 -9.83 -4.19
CA CYS A 576 12.48 -9.54 -4.09
C CYS A 576 12.17 -8.13 -4.65
N PRO A 577 11.96 -7.97 -5.97
CA PRO A 577 11.62 -6.68 -6.54
C PRO A 577 10.20 -6.25 -6.14
N MET A 578 10.06 -5.05 -5.57
CA MET A 578 8.80 -4.46 -5.12
C MET A 578 7.93 -4.01 -6.30
N ASN A 579 7.29 -4.95 -6.99
CA ASN A 579 6.41 -4.71 -8.14
C ASN A 579 5.00 -4.31 -7.68
N TYR A 580 4.92 -3.31 -6.79
CA TYR A 580 3.66 -2.91 -6.16
C TYR A 580 2.81 -2.08 -7.12
N THR A 581 1.88 -2.77 -7.78
CA THR A 581 0.92 -2.20 -8.73
C THR A 581 -0.37 -3.00 -8.75
N GLU A 582 -1.47 -2.32 -9.07
CA GLU A 582 -2.77 -2.94 -9.39
C GLU A 582 -2.90 -3.33 -10.86
N ASP A 583 -2.06 -2.76 -11.72
CA ASP A 583 -2.06 -3.05 -13.14
C ASP A 583 -1.27 -4.33 -13.41
N THR A 584 -2.01 -5.39 -13.72
CA THR A 584 -1.47 -6.71 -14.12
C THR A 584 -0.52 -6.65 -15.32
N ASN A 585 -0.77 -5.80 -16.31
CA ASN A 585 0.11 -5.69 -17.48
C ASN A 585 1.44 -5.06 -17.06
N TYR A 586 1.40 -3.98 -16.29
CA TYR A 586 2.61 -3.34 -15.78
C TYR A 586 3.41 -4.27 -14.85
N PHE A 587 2.72 -5.05 -13.99
CA PHE A 587 3.36 -6.10 -13.19
C PHE A 587 4.10 -7.12 -14.07
N THR A 588 3.45 -7.59 -15.14
CA THR A 588 3.99 -8.57 -16.08
C THR A 588 5.21 -8.01 -16.82
N GLU A 589 5.15 -6.77 -17.30
CA GLU A 589 6.25 -6.09 -17.97
C GLU A 589 7.47 -5.91 -17.06
N LEU A 590 7.25 -5.45 -15.81
CA LEU A 590 8.32 -5.33 -14.83
C LEU A 590 9.01 -6.68 -14.60
N LEU A 591 8.23 -7.73 -14.33
CA LEU A 591 8.78 -9.05 -14.01
C LEU A 591 9.49 -9.68 -15.21
N ALA A 592 8.94 -9.57 -16.42
CA ALA A 592 9.59 -10.08 -17.63
C ALA A 592 10.96 -9.41 -17.87
N ASN A 593 11.03 -8.08 -17.69
CA ASN A 593 12.29 -7.33 -17.81
C ASN A 593 13.31 -7.75 -16.73
N GLN A 594 12.86 -7.97 -15.49
CA GLN A 594 13.72 -8.42 -14.39
C GLN A 594 14.29 -9.82 -14.66
N LEU A 595 13.43 -10.77 -15.04
CA LEU A 595 13.83 -12.14 -15.39
C LEU A 595 14.84 -12.19 -16.53
N ALA A 596 14.69 -11.33 -17.54
CA ALA A 596 15.61 -11.25 -18.68
C ALA A 596 17.03 -10.78 -18.29
N LEU A 597 17.17 -10.01 -17.21
CA LEU A 597 18.44 -9.44 -16.75
C LEU A 597 19.14 -10.31 -15.68
N MET A 598 18.37 -11.13 -14.97
CA MET A 598 18.86 -11.94 -13.85
C MET A 598 19.76 -13.08 -14.34
N PRO A 599 20.85 -13.39 -13.62
CA PRO A 599 21.64 -14.59 -13.91
C PRO A 599 20.79 -15.85 -13.65
N LYS A 600 21.03 -16.90 -14.44
CA LYS A 600 20.43 -18.21 -14.19
C LYS A 600 20.85 -18.70 -12.80
N GLY A 601 19.91 -19.24 -12.04
CA GLY A 601 20.18 -19.87 -10.74
C GLY A 601 20.00 -18.96 -9.51
N VAL A 602 19.82 -17.65 -9.68
CA VAL A 602 19.41 -16.77 -8.57
C VAL A 602 17.89 -16.65 -8.57
N ALA A 603 17.25 -17.00 -7.45
CA ALA A 603 15.81 -16.97 -7.34
C ALA A 603 15.28 -15.52 -7.32
N ILE A 604 14.10 -15.33 -7.93
CA ILE A 604 13.37 -14.07 -7.92
C ILE A 604 11.97 -14.29 -7.37
N TYR A 605 11.64 -13.57 -6.32
CA TYR A 605 10.33 -13.60 -5.66
C TYR A 605 9.70 -12.20 -5.79
N PRO A 606 8.98 -11.90 -6.90
CA PRO A 606 8.37 -10.59 -7.09
C PRO A 606 7.44 -10.22 -5.94
N GLY A 607 7.62 -8.99 -5.46
CA GLY A 607 6.81 -8.40 -4.42
C GLY A 607 5.44 -7.97 -4.94
N ILE A 608 4.39 -8.57 -4.39
CA ILE A 608 2.98 -8.29 -4.63
C ILE A 608 2.48 -7.31 -3.57
N GLY A 609 2.16 -6.08 -3.99
CA GLY A 609 1.72 -5.01 -3.10
C GLY A 609 0.24 -5.14 -2.73
N ALA A 610 -0.12 -6.17 -1.96
CA ALA A 610 -1.51 -6.43 -1.57
C ALA A 610 -2.11 -5.30 -0.73
N THR A 611 -1.32 -4.68 0.15
CA THR A 611 -1.72 -3.57 1.04
C THR A 611 -0.66 -2.45 1.08
N ALA A 612 0.14 -2.31 0.02
CA ALA A 612 1.14 -1.24 -0.08
C ALA A 612 0.50 0.16 -0.15
N THR A 613 1.24 1.21 0.20
CA THR A 613 0.71 2.59 0.19
C THR A 613 0.13 3.02 -1.17
N ASN A 614 0.69 2.52 -2.26
CA ASN A 614 0.29 2.82 -3.64
C ASN A 614 -0.53 1.71 -4.32
N SER A 615 -0.79 0.60 -3.64
CA SER A 615 -1.45 -0.58 -4.23
C SER A 615 -2.32 -1.29 -3.19
N LEU A 616 -3.56 -1.57 -3.55
CA LEU A 616 -4.42 -2.45 -2.75
C LEU A 616 -5.15 -3.44 -3.66
N LEU A 617 -4.85 -4.71 -3.46
CA LEU A 617 -5.33 -5.83 -4.27
C LEU A 617 -6.44 -6.58 -3.52
N THR A 618 -7.44 -7.04 -4.27
CA THR A 618 -8.35 -8.07 -3.75
C THR A 618 -7.63 -9.42 -3.69
N PRO A 619 -8.10 -10.39 -2.89
CA PRO A 619 -7.48 -11.71 -2.84
C PRO A 619 -7.32 -12.36 -4.22
N ASP A 620 -8.31 -12.23 -5.10
CA ASP A 620 -8.21 -12.74 -6.48
C ASP A 620 -7.19 -12.03 -7.36
N ALA A 621 -6.95 -10.73 -7.15
CA ALA A 621 -5.88 -10.02 -7.83
C ALA A 621 -4.49 -10.42 -7.30
N VAL A 622 -4.34 -10.72 -6.00
CA VAL A 622 -3.12 -11.33 -5.45
C VAL A 622 -2.86 -12.69 -6.09
N ILE A 623 -3.86 -13.58 -6.11
CA ILE A 623 -3.74 -14.90 -6.76
C ILE A 623 -3.44 -14.76 -8.26
N ALA A 624 -3.97 -13.74 -8.94
CA ALA A 624 -3.62 -13.45 -10.34
C ALA A 624 -2.15 -13.08 -10.51
N GLN A 625 -1.58 -12.23 -9.66
CA GLN A 625 -0.15 -11.90 -9.72
C GLN A 625 0.75 -13.10 -9.37
N ILE A 626 0.30 -14.01 -8.50
CA ILE A 626 0.97 -15.31 -8.27
C ILE A 626 0.95 -16.15 -9.55
N TYR A 627 -0.21 -16.29 -10.18
CA TYR A 627 -0.35 -17.03 -11.45
C TYR A 627 0.57 -16.49 -12.55
N LEU A 628 0.67 -15.17 -12.67
CA LEU A 628 1.54 -14.52 -13.66
C LEU A 628 3.02 -14.72 -13.33
N SER A 629 3.39 -14.65 -12.04
CA SER A 629 4.76 -14.91 -11.59
C SER A 629 5.20 -16.31 -12.00
N ARG A 630 4.34 -17.32 -11.78
CA ARG A 630 4.58 -18.70 -12.22
C ARG A 630 4.67 -18.82 -13.74
N SER A 631 3.73 -18.19 -14.46
CA SER A 631 3.66 -18.25 -15.92
C SER A 631 4.89 -17.64 -16.61
N LEU A 632 5.53 -16.66 -15.97
CA LEU A 632 6.77 -16.05 -16.44
C LEU A 632 8.03 -16.81 -16.02
N GLY A 633 7.91 -17.80 -15.12
CA GLY A 633 9.02 -18.61 -14.64
C GLY A 633 9.76 -18.04 -13.42
N ALA A 634 9.13 -17.15 -12.64
CA ALA A 634 9.67 -16.76 -11.34
C ALA A 634 9.67 -17.95 -10.38
N SER A 635 10.65 -18.01 -9.49
CA SER A 635 10.85 -19.13 -8.54
C SER A 635 9.90 -19.09 -7.34
N GLY A 636 9.02 -18.09 -7.27
CA GLY A 636 8.16 -17.84 -6.13
C GLY A 636 7.52 -16.45 -6.17
N TRP A 637 7.12 -15.96 -5.01
CA TRP A 637 6.45 -14.67 -4.82
C TRP A 637 6.58 -14.18 -3.38
N THR A 638 6.39 -12.88 -3.16
CA THR A 638 6.39 -12.28 -1.82
C THR A 638 5.22 -11.32 -1.67
N ILE A 639 4.40 -11.43 -0.62
CA ILE A 639 3.25 -10.54 -0.38
C ILE A 639 3.62 -9.44 0.61
N PHE A 640 3.29 -8.19 0.28
CA PHE A 640 3.37 -7.02 1.17
C PHE A 640 1.97 -6.46 1.48
N ASP A 641 1.55 -6.27 2.73
CA ASP A 641 2.24 -6.51 4.01
C ASP A 641 1.40 -7.41 4.92
N TYR A 642 2.02 -8.42 5.52
CA TYR A 642 1.38 -9.36 6.43
C TYR A 642 0.92 -8.65 7.69
N ALA A 643 -0.39 -8.50 7.81
CA ALA A 643 -1.11 -8.00 8.95
C ALA A 643 -2.43 -8.76 9.07
N LEU A 644 -3.26 -8.39 10.05
CA LEU A 644 -4.58 -8.99 10.25
C LEU A 644 -5.43 -9.05 8.97
N ASP A 645 -5.43 -7.99 8.17
CA ASP A 645 -6.20 -7.95 6.92
C ASP A 645 -5.75 -9.03 5.92
N ILE A 646 -4.44 -9.26 5.78
CA ILE A 646 -3.91 -10.33 4.91
C ILE A 646 -4.22 -11.71 5.48
N SER A 647 -4.09 -11.87 6.81
CA SER A 647 -4.48 -13.11 7.51
C SER A 647 -5.94 -13.48 7.23
N GLU A 648 -6.87 -12.53 7.33
CA GLU A 648 -8.30 -12.82 7.19
C GLU A 648 -8.79 -12.90 5.74
N THR A 649 -8.12 -12.22 4.80
CA THR A 649 -8.64 -12.08 3.43
C THR A 649 -7.82 -12.82 2.38
N VAL A 650 -6.49 -12.78 2.44
CA VAL A 650 -5.61 -13.33 1.41
C VAL A 650 -5.18 -14.76 1.75
N LEU A 651 -4.79 -15.04 3.00
CA LEU A 651 -4.37 -16.40 3.39
C LEU A 651 -5.42 -17.48 3.11
N PRO A 652 -6.74 -17.27 3.34
CA PRO A 652 -7.75 -18.26 3.00
C PRO A 652 -7.81 -18.54 1.48
N ALA A 653 -7.58 -17.53 0.65
CA ALA A 653 -7.52 -17.69 -0.80
C ALA A 653 -6.26 -18.46 -1.24
N LEU A 654 -5.12 -18.24 -0.58
CA LEU A 654 -3.90 -19.02 -0.81
C LEU A 654 -4.12 -20.50 -0.48
N GLY A 655 -4.59 -20.79 0.74
CA GLY A 655 -4.79 -22.17 1.22
C GLY A 655 -5.84 -22.97 0.44
N ALA A 656 -6.78 -22.29 -0.22
CA ALA A 656 -7.76 -22.95 -1.09
C ALA A 656 -7.17 -23.53 -2.38
N GLY A 657 -6.02 -23.01 -2.85
CA GLY A 657 -5.45 -23.38 -4.15
C GLY A 657 -3.94 -23.31 -4.19
N VAL A 658 -3.39 -22.13 -4.51
CA VAL A 658 -1.96 -21.94 -4.78
C VAL A 658 -1.03 -22.39 -3.65
N GLY A 659 -1.51 -22.38 -2.40
CA GLY A 659 -0.82 -22.80 -1.19
C GLY A 659 -1.40 -24.05 -0.52
N LYS A 660 -2.21 -24.86 -1.25
CA LYS A 660 -2.90 -26.04 -0.70
C LYS A 660 -1.94 -27.11 -0.14
N SER A 661 -0.73 -27.21 -0.68
CA SER A 661 0.28 -28.18 -0.26
C SER A 661 1.50 -27.47 0.32
N LYS A 662 2.13 -28.07 1.34
CA LYS A 662 3.42 -27.60 1.86
C LYS A 662 4.53 -27.90 0.83
N VAL A 663 5.43 -26.93 0.63
CA VAL A 663 6.53 -27.01 -0.34
C VAL A 663 7.76 -26.32 0.23
N GLN A 664 8.92 -26.66 -0.33
CA GLN A 664 10.18 -25.98 -0.03
C GLN A 664 10.48 -24.88 -1.06
N PRO A 665 11.17 -23.80 -0.65
CA PRO A 665 11.73 -22.84 -1.60
C PRO A 665 12.89 -23.47 -2.39
N ALA A 666 13.29 -22.80 -3.47
CA ALA A 666 14.30 -23.33 -4.41
C ALA A 666 15.76 -23.13 -3.98
N HIS A 667 16.03 -22.40 -2.89
CA HIS A 667 17.35 -21.85 -2.58
C HIS A 667 18.07 -22.57 -1.44
#